data_AF-A0A9W4X752-F1
#
_entry.id   AF-A0A9W4X752-F1
#
_cell.length_a   1.000
_cell.length_b   1.000
_cell.length_c   1.000
_cell.angle_alpha   90.00
_cell.angle_beta   90.00
_cell.angle_gamma   90.00
#
_symmetry.space_group_name_H-M   'P 1'
#
loop_
_entity.id
_entity.type
_entity.pdbx_description
1 polymer ?
#
loop_
_entity_poly.entity_id
_entity_poly.type
_entity_poly.pdbx_seq_one_letter_code
_entity_poly.pdbx_strand_id
1 'polypeptide(L)'
;MDIVTDLTAEAISYLTLFQDILKSNPKNTFPKAFLEKDSWKNLGKEDQDYYGIYELTPGQIDIITDLVWHSSDKHGDKNLTKVYLDIIYDLLDWLANNIDKRYMDKPESNELLLFRVPFFWRQRIRTALYKENLGEREKLARVLRYMPVQVIQAITGQNKSAYDIRLYQFYAAREKIYDYSKILNDKDSKNHEDWWSENGEQAIKYLTNDKLLIEQLLNNNSDRKIRTEFPLPFETLFNDELDEISNARKKRSEEWQASTTSDESLNETMLKIAADESKIHDPMLRATEMKLIGLAFSGGGIRSATFNLGVLQRLASLDVLEKIDYISTVSGGGYIGTWYTSWIKRSGSFSKVTDQLCPEKSSDPFADEVRPIRWLRMFSNYLSPNVGMMSPDAWTSGMTWLRNTLVNQTLLLLVLLTVFSIILELYRGWEFLGQLLKGLEKKNEIPFFVLNMVMLTFGALTAAFAMRSFYKVKKKRKVAQVTKIWNVFNIDIPFLTNITGTLPYLLITWTIICAFLVSTFMFNISIAEICRKNENLYFWFAFNVSLPAFIALILVAVLGNYHKRYDLIQLGKANVIREKLSDEEKTEEKNEISETGFFSWFTVLLTVSSAMAAAILSVLLYLFWKNYELILVPVRNLNERICTDKVMLLFGLPIVLEIFSLAIITRMAILGKLFPDYRREWWGRTGGYINRFVLFWVIICFAVFIMPDLWTDFRANFRSNMSIVIPVAWGGWAGIIAWGVKIAFASKGDEESGKTGYIVNIIVKLVPFIFMIGVLLIGSGLINWIREGNTGVVNFLTTVGLFLITYFLSWRVGVNEFSLHHFYRNRLIRAFMGATRSREDRIKTANAFTGFDTNDDILLSSMKVDDGYFGPYPILNTALNATVVSALDRQDRKAESFVFTPLYCGYDFSPTRPSTYDIDHVYEYGYRPTDKFSNEKGGPTIGTAMAISGAAVNPNWGYHSSAPMAFLLTIFNVRLGWWIGNTRRERWKDSDPRFGLLYLIQDLVGKSDINMNYVCLSDGGHFDNMGLYELIRRRCHHIILGDGEQDQEVACEGLANAIRRCRIDFGVEIVLDDFKDIAKRDGKSEKHIIKGEIKYPGVKEAGTLIYIKAALTGDEPIDIREYALANPDFPQQSTADQFFDEAQFESYRKLGYHSINNINELCFPSAKPLPGKGENI
;
A
#
# COMPACT_ATOMS: atom_id res chain seq x y z
N MET A 1 9.65 23.19 -11.01
CA MET A 1 8.49 22.33 -11.33
C MET A 1 7.87 21.80 -10.06
N ASP A 2 8.65 21.17 -9.17
CA ASP A 2 8.24 20.76 -7.82
C ASP A 2 7.47 21.87 -7.07
N ILE A 3 8.05 23.09 -7.06
CA ILE A 3 7.44 24.29 -6.48
C ILE A 3 6.03 24.57 -7.00
N VAL A 4 5.83 24.43 -8.31
CA VAL A 4 4.52 24.66 -8.94
C VAL A 4 3.54 23.54 -8.56
N THR A 5 4.01 22.29 -8.52
CA THR A 5 3.22 21.14 -8.10
C THR A 5 2.75 21.28 -6.65
N ASP A 6 3.65 21.61 -5.72
CA ASP A 6 3.36 21.81 -4.30
C ASP A 6 2.36 22.96 -4.09
N LEU A 7 2.65 24.15 -4.63
CA LEU A 7 1.76 25.32 -4.51
C LEU A 7 0.37 25.06 -5.09
N THR A 8 0.31 24.32 -6.19
CA THR A 8 -0.98 23.94 -6.78
C THR A 8 -1.72 22.95 -5.88
N ALA A 9 -1.07 21.91 -5.40
CA ALA A 9 -1.69 20.90 -4.54
C ALA A 9 -2.24 21.54 -3.25
N GLU A 10 -1.48 22.47 -2.67
CA GLU A 10 -1.89 23.23 -1.50
C GLU A 10 -3.15 24.06 -1.80
N ALA A 11 -3.11 24.90 -2.84
CA ALA A 11 -4.26 25.72 -3.26
C ALA A 11 -5.54 24.89 -3.51
N ILE A 12 -5.39 23.70 -4.12
CA ILE A 12 -6.51 22.80 -4.38
C ILE A 12 -7.09 22.24 -3.09
N SER A 13 -6.26 21.95 -2.11
CA SER A 13 -6.71 21.45 -0.82
C SER A 13 -7.56 22.49 -0.09
N TYR A 14 -7.14 23.77 -0.14
CA TYR A 14 -7.94 24.90 0.35
C TYR A 14 -9.29 25.01 -0.37
N LEU A 15 -9.31 25.03 -1.71
CA LEU A 15 -10.54 25.14 -2.50
C LEU A 15 -11.49 23.97 -2.26
N THR A 16 -10.97 22.75 -2.18
CA THR A 16 -11.79 21.54 -2.01
C THR A 16 -12.49 21.51 -0.65
N LEU A 17 -11.78 21.90 0.42
CA LEU A 17 -12.39 22.04 1.74
C LEU A 17 -13.45 23.13 1.75
N PHE A 18 -13.22 24.25 1.05
CA PHE A 18 -14.18 25.33 0.96
C PHE A 18 -15.46 24.88 0.24
N GLN A 19 -15.31 24.14 -0.87
CA GLN A 19 -16.44 23.52 -1.56
C GLN A 19 -17.24 22.57 -0.66
N ASP A 20 -16.57 21.78 0.18
CA ASP A 20 -17.21 20.87 1.14
C ASP A 20 -18.00 21.62 2.22
N ILE A 21 -17.38 22.64 2.83
CA ILE A 21 -18.03 23.53 3.81
C ILE A 21 -19.31 24.12 3.21
N LEU A 22 -19.23 24.66 1.99
CA LEU A 22 -20.38 25.27 1.31
C LEU A 22 -21.51 24.26 1.04
N LYS A 23 -21.19 23.02 0.65
CA LYS A 23 -22.18 21.95 0.37
C LYS A 23 -22.84 21.41 1.63
N SER A 24 -22.14 21.45 2.77
CA SER A 24 -22.60 20.84 4.02
C SER A 24 -23.68 21.65 4.76
N ASN A 25 -23.87 22.94 4.43
CA ASN A 25 -24.81 23.81 5.14
C ASN A 25 -26.19 23.87 4.45
N PRO A 26 -27.26 23.29 5.04
CA PRO A 26 -28.60 23.26 4.44
C PRO A 26 -29.29 24.64 4.39
N LYS A 27 -28.79 25.65 5.12
CA LYS A 27 -29.28 27.04 5.06
C LYS A 27 -28.65 27.83 3.90
N ASN A 28 -27.64 27.31 3.22
CA ASN A 28 -27.07 27.94 2.03
C ASN A 28 -28.03 27.77 0.84
N THR A 29 -29.02 28.65 0.74
CA THR A 29 -29.59 28.98 -0.57
C THR A 29 -28.48 29.67 -1.35
N PHE A 30 -27.79 28.94 -2.24
CA PHE A 30 -26.64 29.44 -3.02
C PHE A 30 -26.87 30.89 -3.45
N PRO A 31 -26.21 31.87 -2.80
CA PRO A 31 -26.50 33.25 -3.10
C PRO A 31 -26.06 33.51 -4.54
N LYS A 32 -26.95 34.07 -5.36
CA LYS A 32 -26.57 34.65 -6.66
C LYS A 32 -25.35 35.57 -6.56
N ALA A 33 -25.06 36.09 -5.36
CA ALA A 33 -23.83 36.79 -5.03
C ALA A 33 -22.59 36.00 -5.48
N PHE A 34 -22.34 34.76 -5.05
CA PHE A 34 -21.09 34.01 -5.35
C PHE A 34 -20.82 33.74 -6.85
N LEU A 35 -21.77 34.07 -7.72
CA LEU A 35 -21.73 33.90 -9.17
C LEU A 35 -20.99 35.05 -9.89
N GLU A 36 -20.88 36.22 -9.27
CA GLU A 36 -20.28 37.39 -9.90
C GLU A 36 -18.85 37.63 -9.40
N LYS A 37 -17.90 37.95 -10.30
CA LYS A 37 -16.48 38.19 -9.98
C LYS A 37 -16.27 39.20 -8.84
N ASP A 38 -17.12 40.21 -8.74
CA ASP A 38 -17.04 41.25 -7.71
C ASP A 38 -17.67 40.84 -6.36
N SER A 39 -18.36 39.71 -6.30
CA SER A 39 -18.91 39.18 -5.05
C SER A 39 -17.85 38.54 -4.16
N TRP A 40 -16.81 37.94 -4.76
CA TRP A 40 -15.72 37.31 -4.01
C TRP A 40 -14.97 38.37 -3.21
N LYS A 41 -14.88 39.61 -3.71
CA LYS A 41 -14.32 40.78 -3.00
C LYS A 41 -15.12 41.21 -1.76
N ASN A 42 -16.37 40.77 -1.61
CA ASN A 42 -17.19 41.10 -0.44
C ASN A 42 -17.06 40.08 0.71
N LEU A 43 -16.39 38.94 0.50
CA LEU A 43 -16.08 37.94 1.54
C LEU A 43 -15.10 38.46 2.62
N GLY A 44 -14.42 39.60 2.40
CA GLY A 44 -13.43 40.18 3.32
C GLY A 44 -13.93 41.36 4.16
N LYS A 45 -15.20 41.79 4.05
CA LYS A 45 -15.74 42.92 4.83
C LYS A 45 -16.14 42.48 6.24
N GLU A 46 -15.77 43.26 7.27
CA GLU A 46 -15.83 42.93 8.71
C GLU A 46 -17.23 42.70 9.31
N ASP A 47 -18.32 43.05 8.60
CA ASP A 47 -19.70 42.82 9.07
C ASP A 47 -20.17 41.39 8.74
N GLN A 48 -19.72 40.38 9.50
CA GLN A 48 -19.93 38.95 9.16
C GLN A 48 -20.69 38.10 10.18
N ASP A 49 -22.01 38.19 10.13
CA ASP A 49 -22.92 37.06 10.44
C ASP A 49 -23.67 36.56 9.18
N TYR A 50 -23.42 37.16 8.01
CA TYR A 50 -24.30 37.07 6.83
C TYR A 50 -24.33 35.70 6.12
N TYR A 51 -23.35 34.81 6.34
CA TYR A 51 -23.22 33.54 5.59
C TYR A 51 -23.17 32.27 6.45
N GLY A 52 -23.24 32.35 7.78
CA GLY A 52 -23.28 31.17 8.66
C GLY A 52 -22.09 30.19 8.53
N ILE A 53 -20.96 30.62 7.94
CA ILE A 53 -19.78 29.76 7.64
C ILE A 53 -19.03 29.31 8.91
N TYR A 54 -19.34 29.91 10.07
CA TYR A 54 -18.75 29.55 11.36
C TYR A 54 -19.33 28.26 11.99
N GLU A 55 -20.39 27.68 11.43
CA GLU A 55 -20.94 26.36 11.82
C GLU A 55 -20.11 25.20 11.23
N LEU A 56 -18.81 25.11 11.56
CA LEU A 56 -17.92 24.05 11.08
C LEU A 56 -18.05 22.75 11.89
N THR A 57 -18.06 21.62 11.18
CA THR A 57 -17.98 20.30 11.83
C THR A 57 -16.59 20.09 12.47
N PRO A 58 -16.47 19.24 13.51
CA PRO A 58 -15.16 18.90 14.08
C PRO A 58 -14.16 18.36 13.04
N GLY A 59 -14.65 17.61 12.03
CA GLY A 59 -13.80 17.11 10.95
C GLY A 59 -13.27 18.22 10.05
N GLN A 60 -14.10 19.20 9.70
CA GLN A 60 -13.66 20.37 8.93
C GLN A 60 -12.64 21.21 9.71
N ILE A 61 -12.81 21.37 11.02
CA ILE A 61 -11.82 22.07 11.88
C ILE A 61 -10.49 21.33 11.93
N ASP A 62 -10.50 19.99 11.95
CA ASP A 62 -9.29 19.19 11.90
C ASP A 62 -8.58 19.35 10.53
N ILE A 63 -9.31 19.35 9.41
CA ILE A 63 -8.71 19.59 8.08
C ILE A 63 -8.21 21.04 7.93
N ILE A 64 -8.96 22.04 8.41
CA ILE A 64 -8.49 23.44 8.45
C ILE A 64 -7.23 23.54 9.30
N THR A 65 -7.18 22.81 10.41
CA THR A 65 -5.97 22.68 11.19
C THR A 65 -4.87 22.16 10.29
N ASP A 66 -5.03 21.03 9.62
CA ASP A 66 -3.96 20.49 8.78
C ASP A 66 -3.50 21.44 7.65
N LEU A 67 -4.40 22.18 7.00
CA LEU A 67 -4.03 23.10 5.91
C LEU A 67 -3.36 24.38 6.41
N VAL A 68 -3.90 24.99 7.46
CA VAL A 68 -3.41 26.27 8.00
C VAL A 68 -2.31 26.06 9.04
N TRP A 69 -2.16 24.84 9.56
CA TRP A 69 -1.43 24.56 10.77
C TRP A 69 -0.80 23.17 10.90
N HIS A 70 0.49 23.14 11.20
CA HIS A 70 1.24 21.89 11.37
C HIS A 70 1.97 21.74 12.71
N SER A 71 1.87 22.72 13.61
CA SER A 71 2.46 22.60 14.95
C SER A 71 1.52 21.85 15.87
N SER A 72 2.12 21.33 16.92
CA SER A 72 1.38 20.57 17.85
C SER A 72 0.30 21.42 18.55
N ASP A 73 0.33 22.78 18.70
CA ASP A 73 -0.44 23.66 19.67
C ASP A 73 -1.88 24.29 19.38
N LYS A 74 -2.98 24.19 20.23
CA LYS A 74 -4.45 24.39 19.96
C LYS A 74 -4.70 25.81 20.36
N HIS A 75 -4.63 26.67 19.37
CA HIS A 75 -5.13 28.02 19.48
C HIS A 75 -6.65 28.00 19.30
N GLY A 76 -7.32 29.07 19.73
CA GLY A 76 -8.78 29.15 19.66
C GLY A 76 -9.27 28.95 18.23
N ASP A 77 -10.18 27.97 18.04
CA ASP A 77 -10.75 27.54 16.76
C ASP A 77 -11.18 28.72 15.85
N LYS A 78 -11.59 29.84 16.45
CA LYS A 78 -11.99 31.07 15.76
C LYS A 78 -10.86 31.77 14.99
N ASN A 79 -9.66 31.86 15.56
CA ASN A 79 -8.54 32.55 14.89
C ASN A 79 -8.03 31.75 13.69
N LEU A 80 -8.00 30.43 13.81
CA LEU A 80 -7.55 29.53 12.74
C LEU A 80 -8.54 29.52 11.56
N THR A 81 -9.83 29.46 11.87
CA THR A 81 -10.90 29.56 10.89
C THR A 81 -10.86 30.91 10.16
N LYS A 82 -10.59 32.00 10.89
CA LYS A 82 -10.41 33.32 10.28
C LYS A 82 -9.23 33.33 9.29
N VAL A 83 -8.07 32.80 9.69
CA VAL A 83 -6.91 32.70 8.79
C VAL A 83 -7.20 31.85 7.55
N TYR A 84 -7.91 30.72 7.71
CA TYR A 84 -8.35 29.91 6.58
C TYR A 84 -9.22 30.71 5.60
N LEU A 85 -10.22 31.41 6.11
CA LEU A 85 -11.13 32.21 5.28
C LEU A 85 -10.42 33.39 4.61
N ASP A 86 -9.48 34.04 5.30
CA ASP A 86 -8.61 35.08 4.72
C ASP A 86 -7.80 34.50 3.53
N ILE A 87 -7.19 33.30 3.69
CA ILE A 87 -6.46 32.63 2.61
C ILE A 87 -7.38 32.28 1.44
N ILE A 88 -8.59 31.77 1.71
CA ILE A 88 -9.57 31.45 0.66
C ILE A 88 -9.97 32.71 -0.11
N TYR A 89 -10.22 33.81 0.60
CA TYR A 89 -10.54 35.10 0.00
C TYR A 89 -9.42 35.55 -0.95
N ASP A 90 -8.19 35.59 -0.45
CA ASP A 90 -7.02 36.02 -1.22
C ASP A 90 -6.75 35.08 -2.41
N LEU A 91 -6.99 33.76 -2.23
CA LEU A 91 -6.86 32.76 -3.28
C LEU A 91 -7.91 32.95 -4.38
N LEU A 92 -9.17 33.20 -4.01
CA LEU A 92 -10.23 33.46 -4.98
C LEU A 92 -9.99 34.76 -5.74
N ASP A 93 -9.51 35.83 -5.08
CA ASP A 93 -9.12 37.07 -5.76
C ASP A 93 -7.93 36.87 -6.70
N TRP A 94 -6.91 36.12 -6.25
CA TRP A 94 -5.78 35.75 -7.11
C TRP A 94 -6.23 34.97 -8.35
N LEU A 95 -7.14 34.00 -8.21
CA LEU A 95 -7.73 33.25 -9.32
C LEU A 95 -8.52 34.16 -10.26
N ALA A 96 -9.28 35.11 -9.70
CA ALA A 96 -10.06 36.09 -10.45
C ALA A 96 -9.19 37.01 -11.33
N ASN A 97 -7.92 37.23 -10.93
CA ASN A 97 -6.97 38.06 -11.66
C ASN A 97 -6.09 37.27 -12.64
N ASN A 98 -5.91 35.95 -12.44
CA ASN A 98 -4.96 35.13 -13.21
C ASN A 98 -5.61 34.13 -14.18
N ILE A 99 -6.92 33.93 -14.15
CA ILE A 99 -7.63 33.01 -15.05
C ILE A 99 -8.18 33.73 -16.29
N ASP A 100 -8.14 33.03 -17.43
CA ASP A 100 -8.69 33.50 -18.72
C ASP A 100 -10.15 33.95 -18.60
N LYS A 101 -10.41 35.20 -19.02
CA LYS A 101 -11.70 35.89 -18.95
C LYS A 101 -12.85 35.09 -19.58
N ARG A 102 -12.56 34.27 -20.59
CA ARG A 102 -13.57 33.44 -21.28
C ARG A 102 -14.28 32.42 -20.38
N TYR A 103 -13.70 32.06 -19.24
CA TYR A 103 -14.33 31.18 -18.25
C TYR A 103 -15.14 31.93 -17.18
N MET A 104 -15.01 33.26 -17.12
CA MET A 104 -15.75 34.12 -16.19
C MET A 104 -16.91 34.88 -16.86
N ASP A 105 -16.84 35.11 -18.18
CA ASP A 105 -17.79 35.98 -18.90
C ASP A 105 -19.01 35.23 -19.50
N LYS A 106 -19.14 33.91 -19.28
CA LYS A 106 -20.32 33.14 -19.75
C LYS A 106 -21.40 33.03 -18.65
N PRO A 107 -22.66 33.43 -18.90
CA PRO A 107 -23.73 33.40 -17.88
C PRO A 107 -24.00 31.99 -17.31
N GLU A 108 -23.85 30.95 -18.12
CA GLU A 108 -24.07 29.54 -17.74
C GLU A 108 -22.90 28.92 -16.95
N SER A 109 -21.72 29.57 -16.89
CA SER A 109 -20.55 29.03 -16.18
C SER A 109 -20.43 29.48 -14.72
N ASN A 110 -21.12 30.55 -14.33
CA ASN A 110 -20.91 31.18 -13.03
C ASN A 110 -21.49 30.37 -11.87
N GLU A 111 -22.60 29.65 -12.06
CA GLU A 111 -23.15 28.68 -11.08
C GLU A 111 -22.25 27.43 -10.92
N LEU A 112 -21.39 27.15 -11.90
CA LEU A 112 -20.61 25.90 -11.98
C LEU A 112 -19.12 26.08 -11.74
N LEU A 113 -18.57 27.31 -11.78
CA LEU A 113 -17.13 27.53 -11.75
C LEU A 113 -16.51 27.10 -10.42
N LEU A 114 -17.02 27.60 -9.30
CA LEU A 114 -16.53 27.22 -7.96
C LEU A 114 -16.73 25.74 -7.66
N PHE A 115 -17.75 25.10 -8.26
CA PHE A 115 -18.04 23.67 -8.10
C PHE A 115 -17.39 22.79 -9.17
N ARG A 116 -16.49 23.33 -10.01
CA ARG A 116 -15.68 22.50 -10.89
C ARG A 116 -14.83 21.55 -10.08
N VAL A 117 -14.60 20.39 -10.69
CA VAL A 117 -13.76 19.34 -10.12
C VAL A 117 -12.35 19.86 -9.81
N PRO A 118 -11.70 19.42 -8.71
CA PRO A 118 -10.35 19.86 -8.32
C PRO A 118 -9.33 19.84 -9.46
N PHE A 119 -9.45 18.88 -10.37
CA PHE A 119 -8.55 18.78 -11.52
C PHE A 119 -8.59 20.03 -12.43
N PHE A 120 -9.77 20.60 -12.67
CA PHE A 120 -9.91 21.82 -13.48
C PHE A 120 -9.11 22.98 -12.85
N TRP A 121 -9.28 23.17 -11.54
CA TRP A 121 -8.57 24.20 -10.80
C TRP A 121 -7.07 23.96 -10.81
N ARG A 122 -6.63 22.68 -10.69
CA ARG A 122 -5.21 22.30 -10.69
C ARG A 122 -4.53 22.78 -11.96
N GLN A 123 -5.17 22.55 -13.10
CA GLN A 123 -4.65 22.98 -14.40
C GLN A 123 -4.60 24.51 -14.53
N ARG A 124 -5.64 25.22 -14.11
CA ARG A 124 -5.69 26.69 -14.21
C ARG A 124 -4.61 27.36 -13.36
N ILE A 125 -4.43 26.90 -12.13
CA ILE A 125 -3.39 27.40 -11.23
C ILE A 125 -2.01 27.09 -11.82
N ARG A 126 -1.77 25.87 -12.31
CA ARG A 126 -0.50 25.52 -12.96
C ARG A 126 -0.19 26.45 -14.13
N THR A 127 -1.12 26.64 -15.07
CA THR A 127 -0.92 27.51 -16.22
C THR A 127 -0.52 28.93 -15.79
N ALA A 128 -1.14 29.46 -14.73
CA ALA A 128 -0.80 30.77 -14.20
C ALA A 128 0.59 30.85 -13.56
N LEU A 129 1.20 29.74 -13.14
CA LEU A 129 2.51 29.70 -12.45
C LEU A 129 3.70 29.37 -13.37
N TYR A 130 3.49 29.01 -14.64
CA TYR A 130 4.56 28.69 -15.59
C TYR A 130 5.21 29.93 -16.23
N LYS A 131 6.25 29.72 -17.07
CA LYS A 131 7.41 30.58 -17.46
C LYS A 131 7.25 32.10 -17.63
N GLU A 132 6.03 32.65 -17.78
CA GLU A 132 5.80 34.08 -17.96
C GLU A 132 5.36 34.82 -16.68
N ASN A 133 5.06 34.08 -15.62
CA ASN A 133 4.47 34.60 -14.38
C ASN A 133 5.24 34.16 -13.12
N LEU A 134 6.58 34.20 -13.14
CA LEU A 134 7.41 33.80 -11.99
C LEU A 134 7.07 34.58 -10.70
N GLY A 135 6.75 35.87 -10.84
CA GLY A 135 6.28 36.70 -9.72
C GLY A 135 4.95 36.23 -9.12
N GLU A 136 4.11 35.54 -9.89
CA GLU A 136 2.86 34.96 -9.39
C GLU A 136 3.10 33.76 -8.47
N ARG A 137 4.24 33.06 -8.57
CA ARG A 137 4.58 31.99 -7.60
C ARG A 137 4.83 32.54 -6.22
N GLU A 138 5.54 33.66 -6.13
CA GLU A 138 5.77 34.34 -4.88
C GLU A 138 4.47 34.93 -4.32
N LYS A 139 3.65 35.55 -5.18
CA LYS A 139 2.33 36.05 -4.76
C LYS A 139 1.43 34.92 -4.26
N LEU A 140 1.33 33.82 -4.99
CA LEU A 140 0.51 32.68 -4.58
C LEU A 140 1.05 32.02 -3.31
N ALA A 141 2.37 31.87 -3.16
CA ALA A 141 2.98 31.38 -1.93
C ALA A 141 2.63 32.26 -0.73
N ARG A 142 2.62 33.59 -0.91
CA ARG A 142 2.17 34.55 0.11
C ARG A 142 0.68 34.41 0.41
N VAL A 143 -0.17 34.30 -0.61
CA VAL A 143 -1.63 34.10 -0.49
C VAL A 143 -1.94 32.83 0.31
N LEU A 144 -1.32 31.71 -0.06
CA LEU A 144 -1.48 30.42 0.61
C LEU A 144 -0.77 30.36 1.97
N ARG A 145 0.07 31.35 2.28
CA ARG A 145 0.99 31.36 3.43
C ARG A 145 1.86 30.10 3.48
N TYR A 146 2.20 29.57 2.31
CA TYR A 146 2.84 28.28 2.12
C TYR A 146 4.01 28.40 1.14
N MET A 147 5.14 27.78 1.49
CA MET A 147 6.33 27.69 0.68
C MET A 147 6.79 26.23 0.56
N PRO A 148 7.17 25.75 -0.63
CA PRO A 148 7.65 24.39 -0.86
C PRO A 148 9.10 24.17 -0.34
N VAL A 149 9.27 24.14 0.98
CA VAL A 149 10.58 24.03 1.64
C VAL A 149 11.25 22.67 1.45
N GLN A 150 10.50 21.61 1.17
CA GLN A 150 11.07 20.28 0.94
C GLN A 150 12.06 20.28 -0.23
N VAL A 151 11.73 20.99 -1.32
CA VAL A 151 12.60 21.17 -2.48
C VAL A 151 13.87 21.94 -2.09
N ILE A 152 13.72 22.99 -1.28
CA ILE A 152 14.81 23.83 -0.80
C ILE A 152 15.76 23.03 0.10
N GLN A 153 15.23 22.20 1.00
CA GLN A 153 16.04 21.34 1.88
C GLN A 153 16.75 20.23 1.12
N ALA A 154 16.08 19.63 0.13
CA ALA A 154 16.73 18.69 -0.78
C ALA A 154 17.94 19.36 -1.47
N ILE A 155 17.78 20.61 -1.92
CA ILE A 155 18.87 21.38 -2.55
C ILE A 155 20.02 21.68 -1.58
N THR A 156 19.74 21.93 -0.30
CA THR A 156 20.77 22.15 0.72
C THR A 156 21.36 20.85 1.28
N GLY A 157 20.91 19.69 0.80
CA GLY A 157 21.40 18.37 1.22
C GLY A 157 21.03 18.01 2.66
N GLN A 158 20.02 18.66 3.23
CA GLN A 158 19.58 18.41 4.61
C GLN A 158 18.40 17.45 4.62
N ASN A 159 18.49 16.39 5.43
CA ASN A 159 17.35 15.53 5.76
C ASN A 159 16.79 15.98 7.11
N LYS A 160 15.65 16.65 7.11
CA LYS A 160 14.95 17.08 8.33
C LYS A 160 13.72 16.21 8.56
N SER A 161 13.21 16.21 9.80
CA SER A 161 11.97 15.47 10.10
C SER A 161 10.79 16.04 9.31
N ALA A 162 9.77 15.24 9.04
CA ALA A 162 8.55 15.71 8.38
C ALA A 162 7.88 16.85 9.16
N TYR A 163 8.02 16.84 10.49
CA TYR A 163 7.56 17.94 11.35
C TYR A 163 8.30 19.25 11.06
N ASP A 164 9.63 19.22 11.01
CA ASP A 164 10.45 20.41 10.77
C ASP A 164 10.20 20.99 9.38
N ILE A 165 10.10 20.14 8.35
CA ILE A 165 9.74 20.56 6.98
C ILE A 165 8.47 21.41 7.01
N ARG A 166 7.41 20.91 7.66
CA ARG A 166 6.11 21.59 7.72
C ARG A 166 6.14 22.88 8.53
N LEU A 167 6.92 22.92 9.61
CA LEU A 167 7.16 24.15 10.36
C LEU A 167 7.75 25.24 9.46
N TYR A 168 8.73 24.88 8.63
CA TYR A 168 9.43 25.82 7.77
C TYR A 168 8.65 26.20 6.50
N GLN A 169 7.75 25.33 6.01
CA GLN A 169 6.87 25.61 4.86
C GLN A 169 5.96 26.84 5.09
N PHE A 170 5.74 27.25 6.34
CA PHE A 170 4.90 28.41 6.62
C PHE A 170 5.59 29.73 6.24
N TYR A 171 4.99 30.48 5.32
CA TYR A 171 5.60 31.70 4.77
C TYR A 171 5.46 32.90 5.73
N ALA A 172 6.56 33.39 6.28
CA ALA A 172 6.60 34.64 7.04
C ALA A 172 7.03 35.80 6.12
N ALA A 173 6.07 36.59 5.63
CA ALA A 173 6.41 37.86 4.99
C ALA A 173 7.12 38.77 6.02
N ARG A 174 8.15 39.51 5.61
CA ARG A 174 8.79 40.56 6.45
C ARG A 174 7.80 41.66 6.89
N GLU A 175 6.59 41.68 6.35
CA GLU A 175 5.50 42.56 6.74
C GLU A 175 4.79 42.02 8.00
N LYS A 176 4.84 42.79 9.08
CA LYS A 176 4.25 42.52 10.42
C LYS A 176 2.72 42.35 10.46
N ILE A 177 2.05 42.11 9.34
CA ILE A 177 0.58 42.16 9.21
C ILE A 177 -0.09 41.07 10.05
N TYR A 178 0.56 39.91 10.20
CA TYR A 178 0.09 38.82 11.07
C TYR A 178 1.17 38.40 12.07
N ASP A 179 0.84 38.49 13.36
CA ASP A 179 1.70 38.07 14.45
C ASP A 179 1.58 36.56 14.69
N TYR A 180 2.38 35.77 13.96
CA TYR A 180 2.36 34.31 14.02
C TYR A 180 2.81 33.75 15.38
N SER A 181 3.42 34.57 16.25
CA SER A 181 3.65 34.22 17.66
C SER A 181 2.35 33.92 18.42
N LYS A 182 1.20 34.39 17.89
CA LYS A 182 -0.13 34.08 18.44
C LYS A 182 -0.66 32.70 18.03
N ILE A 183 -0.02 32.05 17.06
CA ILE A 183 -0.39 30.72 16.56
C ILE A 183 0.67 29.69 16.94
N LEU A 184 1.97 30.02 16.89
CA LEU A 184 3.09 29.13 17.28
C LEU A 184 3.37 29.17 18.78
N ASN A 185 3.87 28.05 19.32
CA ASN A 185 4.49 28.10 20.64
C ASN A 185 5.89 28.74 20.54
N ASP A 186 6.40 29.23 21.66
CA ASP A 186 7.65 30.01 21.69
C ASP A 186 8.84 29.26 21.07
N LYS A 187 8.88 27.92 21.22
CA LYS A 187 9.97 27.09 20.67
C LYS A 187 9.86 26.94 19.15
N ASP A 188 8.67 26.63 18.65
CA ASP A 188 8.41 26.48 17.23
C ASP A 188 8.51 27.83 16.51
N SER A 189 8.03 28.91 17.12
CA SER A 189 8.19 30.29 16.61
C SER A 189 9.66 30.63 16.46
N LYS A 190 10.46 30.34 17.50
CA LYS A 190 11.90 30.56 17.44
C LYS A 190 12.58 29.69 16.39
N ASN A 191 12.29 28.39 16.33
CA ASN A 191 12.88 27.49 15.32
C ASN A 191 12.51 27.91 13.89
N HIS A 192 11.28 28.37 13.68
CA HIS A 192 10.78 28.88 12.42
C HIS A 192 11.49 30.19 12.04
N GLU A 193 11.57 31.14 12.96
CA GLU A 193 12.28 32.42 12.80
C GLU A 193 13.78 32.20 12.52
N ASP A 194 14.45 31.34 13.27
CA ASP A 194 15.87 31.00 13.09
C ASP A 194 16.10 30.42 11.68
N TRP A 195 15.27 29.47 11.25
CA TRP A 195 15.38 28.88 9.92
C TRP A 195 15.14 29.91 8.81
N TRP A 196 14.13 30.76 8.92
CA TRP A 196 13.82 31.78 7.91
C TRP A 196 14.83 32.94 7.91
N SER A 197 15.43 33.26 9.06
CA SER A 197 16.54 34.21 9.17
C SER A 197 17.78 33.71 8.40
N GLU A 198 18.10 32.42 8.54
CA GLU A 198 19.24 31.80 7.88
C GLU A 198 18.99 31.46 6.40
N ASN A 199 17.80 30.97 6.06
CA ASN A 199 17.52 30.33 4.76
C ASN A 199 16.45 31.05 3.91
N GLY A 200 15.72 32.02 4.48
CA GLY A 200 14.56 32.63 3.82
C GLY A 200 14.88 33.39 2.53
N GLU A 201 16.02 34.10 2.50
CA GLU A 201 16.45 34.79 1.28
C GLU A 201 16.79 33.81 0.16
N GLN A 202 17.48 32.71 0.50
CA GLN A 202 17.79 31.66 -0.46
C GLN A 202 16.52 30.93 -0.94
N ALA A 203 15.55 30.72 -0.04
CA ALA A 203 14.26 30.11 -0.36
C ALA A 203 13.44 30.96 -1.35
N ILE A 204 13.33 32.27 -1.13
CA ILE A 204 12.68 33.21 -2.06
C ILE A 204 13.42 33.27 -3.40
N LYS A 205 14.76 33.21 -3.38
CA LYS A 205 15.58 33.17 -4.59
C LYS A 205 15.29 31.93 -5.44
N TYR A 206 15.13 30.75 -4.84
CA TYR A 206 14.75 29.53 -5.57
C TYR A 206 13.30 29.54 -6.06
N LEU A 207 12.39 30.19 -5.33
CA LEU A 207 10.98 30.33 -5.71
C LEU A 207 10.81 31.15 -7.01
N THR A 208 11.64 32.17 -7.20
CA THR A 208 11.52 33.16 -8.29
C THR A 208 12.57 33.04 -9.39
N ASN A 209 13.57 32.15 -9.26
CA ASN A 209 14.65 31.98 -10.23
C ASN A 209 14.80 30.51 -10.70
N ASP A 210 14.11 30.20 -11.80
CA ASP A 210 14.15 28.86 -12.41
C ASP A 210 15.56 28.47 -12.88
N LYS A 211 16.38 29.41 -13.37
CA LYS A 211 17.73 29.11 -13.86
C LYS A 211 18.63 28.63 -12.72
N LEU A 212 18.57 29.31 -11.57
CA LEU A 212 19.34 28.93 -10.38
C LEU A 212 18.87 27.58 -9.81
N LEU A 213 17.55 27.35 -9.79
CA LEU A 213 16.96 26.08 -9.35
C LEU A 213 17.46 24.93 -10.22
N ILE A 214 17.38 25.10 -11.54
CA ILE A 214 17.84 24.11 -12.52
C ILE A 214 19.35 23.89 -12.41
N GLU A 215 20.14 24.95 -12.31
CA GLU A 215 21.60 24.85 -12.16
C GLU A 215 21.98 24.05 -10.91
N GLN A 216 21.28 24.24 -9.79
CA GLN A 216 21.53 23.45 -8.57
C GLN A 216 21.04 22.00 -8.70
N LEU A 217 19.88 21.76 -9.31
CA LEU A 217 19.36 20.42 -9.53
C LEU A 217 20.23 19.59 -10.49
N LEU A 218 20.78 20.24 -11.52
CA LEU A 218 21.65 19.64 -12.55
C LEU A 218 23.13 19.62 -12.15
N ASN A 219 23.50 20.21 -11.00
CA ASN A 219 24.89 20.23 -10.56
C ASN A 219 25.35 18.83 -10.18
N ASN A 220 26.13 18.19 -11.05
CA ASN A 220 26.68 16.85 -10.84
C ASN A 220 27.97 16.82 -10.00
N ASN A 221 28.41 17.95 -9.41
CA ASN A 221 29.56 17.95 -8.50
C ASN A 221 29.33 17.01 -7.31
N SER A 222 30.40 16.32 -6.88
CA SER A 222 30.37 15.21 -5.91
C SER A 222 29.66 15.48 -4.60
N ASP A 223 29.57 16.76 -4.20
CA ASP A 223 29.16 17.18 -2.85
C ASP A 223 27.65 17.44 -2.72
N ARG A 224 26.88 17.55 -3.81
CA ARG A 224 25.41 17.82 -3.77
C ARG A 224 24.64 17.03 -4.82
N LYS A 225 24.43 15.74 -4.55
CA LYS A 225 23.81 14.76 -5.47
C LYS A 225 22.27 14.79 -5.47
N ILE A 226 21.64 15.95 -5.63
CA ILE A 226 20.20 16.16 -5.38
C ILE A 226 19.31 15.25 -6.26
N ARG A 227 19.46 15.32 -7.59
CA ARG A 227 18.71 14.49 -8.56
C ARG A 227 18.94 12.98 -8.41
N THR A 228 19.95 12.56 -7.65
CA THR A 228 20.31 11.14 -7.53
C THR A 228 20.13 10.53 -6.15
N GLU A 229 19.95 11.35 -5.11
CA GLU A 229 19.79 10.90 -3.72
C GLU A 229 18.45 11.32 -3.10
N PHE A 230 17.64 12.16 -3.75
CA PHE A 230 16.30 12.56 -3.28
C PHE A 230 15.19 12.09 -4.23
N PRO A 231 14.00 11.73 -3.71
CA PRO A 231 12.88 11.37 -4.57
C PRO A 231 12.19 12.62 -5.11
N LEU A 232 11.74 12.54 -6.36
CA LEU A 232 11.12 13.63 -7.10
C LEU A 232 9.68 13.28 -7.51
N PRO A 233 8.78 14.26 -7.66
CA PRO A 233 7.46 14.02 -8.21
C PRO A 233 7.54 13.68 -9.70
N PHE A 234 6.58 12.89 -10.16
CA PHE A 234 6.43 12.53 -11.57
C PHE A 234 6.52 13.73 -12.52
N GLU A 235 5.84 14.84 -12.23
CA GLU A 235 5.78 16.00 -13.13
C GLU A 235 7.16 16.65 -13.36
N THR A 236 8.07 16.56 -12.39
CA THR A 236 9.43 17.12 -12.54
C THR A 236 10.30 16.26 -13.43
N LEU A 237 10.07 14.95 -13.41
CA LEU A 237 10.80 13.97 -14.20
C LEU A 237 10.23 13.82 -15.61
N PHE A 238 8.94 14.15 -15.79
CA PHE A 238 8.24 13.95 -17.05
C PHE A 238 8.86 14.77 -18.20
N ASN A 239 9.45 15.93 -17.94
CA ASN A 239 10.14 16.69 -18.98
C ASN A 239 11.39 15.98 -19.53
N ASP A 240 12.17 15.34 -18.67
CA ASP A 240 13.35 14.56 -19.10
C ASP A 240 12.90 13.38 -19.99
N GLU A 241 11.72 12.80 -19.72
CA GLU A 241 11.09 11.77 -20.56
C GLU A 241 10.61 12.31 -21.92
N LEU A 242 10.04 13.52 -21.96
CA LEU A 242 9.64 14.17 -23.21
C LEU A 242 10.84 14.57 -24.09
N ASP A 243 11.96 14.97 -23.46
CA ASP A 243 13.23 15.23 -24.16
C ASP A 243 13.76 13.96 -24.82
N GLU A 244 13.74 12.85 -24.09
CA GLU A 244 14.12 11.53 -24.61
C GLU A 244 13.28 11.13 -25.84
N ILE A 245 11.97 11.41 -25.82
CA ILE A 245 11.07 11.14 -26.94
C ILE A 245 11.36 12.05 -28.13
N SER A 246 11.62 13.34 -27.90
CA SER A 246 11.98 14.28 -28.95
C SER A 246 13.26 13.82 -29.67
N ASN A 247 14.26 13.40 -28.89
CA ASN A 247 15.51 12.83 -29.41
C ASN A 247 15.27 11.53 -30.20
N ALA A 248 14.42 10.63 -29.70
CA ALA A 248 14.09 9.38 -30.38
C ALA A 248 13.33 9.62 -31.69
N ARG A 249 12.37 10.57 -31.72
CA ARG A 249 11.66 10.99 -32.94
C ARG A 249 12.64 11.52 -33.99
N LYS A 250 13.58 12.38 -33.59
CA LYS A 250 14.61 12.92 -34.48
C LYS A 250 15.46 11.81 -35.08
N LYS A 251 15.94 10.87 -34.26
CA LYS A 251 16.77 9.75 -34.71
C LYS A 251 16.02 8.80 -35.66
N ARG A 252 14.75 8.50 -35.39
CA ARG A 252 13.89 7.71 -36.30
C ARG A 252 13.69 8.42 -37.64
N SER A 253 13.45 9.72 -37.62
CA SER A 253 13.31 10.54 -38.84
C SER A 253 14.61 10.54 -39.66
N GLU A 254 15.77 10.70 -39.02
CA GLU A 254 17.09 10.62 -39.68
C GLU A 254 17.31 9.25 -40.35
N GLU A 255 16.99 8.15 -39.66
CA GLU A 255 17.11 6.78 -40.18
C GLU A 255 16.19 6.55 -41.40
N TRP A 256 14.96 7.04 -41.35
CA TRP A 256 13.97 6.83 -42.42
C TRP A 256 14.20 7.78 -43.61
N GLN A 257 14.65 9.02 -43.39
CA GLN A 257 15.03 9.96 -44.47
C GLN A 257 16.26 9.49 -45.24
N ALA A 258 17.18 8.75 -44.61
CA ALA A 258 18.26 8.08 -45.33
C ALA A 258 17.77 6.99 -46.31
N SER A 259 16.50 6.55 -46.17
CA SER A 259 15.86 5.52 -47.01
C SER A 259 14.89 6.09 -48.07
N THR A 260 14.47 7.36 -48.00
CA THR A 260 13.53 7.97 -48.95
C THR A 260 13.82 9.46 -49.22
N THR A 261 13.90 9.85 -50.49
CA THR A 261 14.10 11.23 -50.95
C THR A 261 12.93 12.16 -50.60
N SER A 262 13.26 13.20 -49.82
CA SER A 262 12.68 14.56 -49.70
C SER A 262 11.20 14.73 -49.30
N ASP A 263 10.98 15.20 -48.06
CA ASP A 263 9.94 16.20 -47.75
C ASP A 263 10.43 17.12 -46.61
N GLU A 264 10.90 18.33 -46.95
CA GLU A 264 11.54 19.29 -46.03
C GLU A 264 10.54 20.03 -45.11
N SER A 265 9.24 19.99 -45.41
CA SER A 265 8.22 20.85 -44.77
C SER A 265 7.82 20.41 -43.34
N LEU A 266 7.82 19.11 -43.05
CA LEU A 266 7.55 18.55 -41.72
C LEU A 266 8.75 18.73 -40.78
N ASN A 267 9.97 18.60 -41.33
CA ASN A 267 11.22 18.83 -40.61
C ASN A 267 11.36 20.28 -40.14
N GLU A 268 11.01 21.28 -40.96
CA GLU A 268 11.07 22.69 -40.53
C GLU A 268 10.13 23.01 -39.38
N THR A 269 8.95 22.39 -39.33
CA THR A 269 7.97 22.60 -38.25
C THR A 269 8.44 21.92 -36.97
N MET A 270 8.95 20.68 -37.04
CA MET A 270 9.49 19.97 -35.88
C MET A 270 10.80 20.58 -35.37
N LEU A 271 11.68 21.08 -36.24
CA LEU A 271 12.92 21.78 -35.90
C LEU A 271 12.65 23.17 -35.30
N LYS A 272 11.61 23.89 -35.76
CA LYS A 272 11.18 25.15 -35.13
C LYS A 272 10.59 24.92 -33.73
N ILE A 273 9.84 23.83 -33.52
CA ILE A 273 9.37 23.43 -32.18
C ILE A 273 10.59 23.09 -31.30
N ALA A 274 11.53 22.27 -31.79
CA ALA A 274 12.75 21.90 -31.07
C ALA A 274 13.74 23.07 -30.80
N ALA A 275 13.72 24.11 -31.62
CA ALA A 275 14.55 25.31 -31.43
C ALA A 275 13.91 26.33 -30.47
N ASP A 276 12.57 26.39 -30.38
CA ASP A 276 11.84 27.20 -29.38
C ASP A 276 11.71 26.46 -28.02
N GLU A 277 11.93 25.13 -28.01
CA GLU A 277 11.88 24.18 -26.88
C GLU A 277 12.87 24.44 -25.72
N SER A 278 13.82 25.39 -25.86
CA SER A 278 14.63 25.87 -24.72
C SER A 278 13.80 26.66 -23.68
N LYS A 279 12.49 26.74 -23.87
CA LYS A 279 11.54 27.32 -22.93
C LYS A 279 10.89 26.26 -22.03
N ILE A 280 11.14 26.37 -20.72
CA ILE A 280 10.51 25.61 -19.61
C ILE A 280 8.97 25.70 -19.70
N HIS A 281 8.34 24.83 -20.49
CA HIS A 281 6.88 24.73 -20.61
C HIS A 281 6.32 23.75 -19.55
N ASP A 282 5.03 23.87 -19.22
CA ASP A 282 4.33 22.87 -18.41
C ASP A 282 4.44 21.50 -19.10
N PRO A 283 5.03 20.47 -18.47
CA PRO A 283 5.19 19.16 -19.10
C PRO A 283 3.84 18.56 -19.53
N MET A 284 2.75 18.87 -18.84
CA MET A 284 1.41 18.41 -19.25
C MET A 284 0.91 19.11 -20.52
N LEU A 285 1.21 20.40 -20.67
CA LEU A 285 0.88 21.16 -21.87
C LEU A 285 1.76 20.72 -23.04
N ARG A 286 3.07 20.62 -22.80
CA ARG A 286 4.04 20.13 -23.78
C ARG A 286 3.66 18.75 -24.30
N ALA A 287 3.30 17.81 -23.42
CA ALA A 287 2.80 16.49 -23.81
C ALA A 287 1.56 16.55 -24.71
N THR A 288 0.63 17.48 -24.42
CA THR A 288 -0.57 17.69 -25.24
C THR A 288 -0.22 18.26 -26.62
N GLU A 289 0.71 19.22 -26.68
CA GLU A 289 1.20 19.83 -27.93
C GLU A 289 2.00 18.85 -28.79
N MET A 290 2.76 17.96 -28.16
CA MET A 290 3.53 16.90 -28.84
C MET A 290 2.66 15.81 -29.47
N LYS A 291 1.34 15.80 -29.18
CA LYS A 291 0.35 14.80 -29.63
C LYS A 291 0.89 13.36 -29.51
N LEU A 292 1.34 13.02 -28.31
CA LEU A 292 2.03 11.75 -28.01
C LEU A 292 1.18 10.54 -28.40
N ILE A 293 1.83 9.53 -28.97
CA ILE A 293 1.19 8.28 -29.40
C ILE A 293 1.67 7.13 -28.51
N GLY A 294 0.74 6.45 -27.85
CA GLY A 294 1.01 5.32 -26.97
C GLY A 294 0.53 4.00 -27.54
N LEU A 295 1.31 2.95 -27.34
CA LEU A 295 0.92 1.56 -27.55
C LEU A 295 0.81 0.87 -26.19
N ALA A 296 -0.34 0.26 -25.91
CA ALA A 296 -0.60 -0.48 -24.68
C ALA A 296 -0.82 -1.96 -24.99
N PHE A 297 -0.17 -2.84 -24.22
CA PHE A 297 -0.42 -4.28 -24.28
C PHE A 297 -0.84 -4.81 -22.92
N SER A 298 -2.03 -5.44 -22.91
CA SER A 298 -2.64 -5.94 -21.69
C SER A 298 -1.95 -7.19 -21.13
N GLY A 299 -2.22 -7.50 -19.87
CA GLY A 299 -1.83 -8.76 -19.24
C GLY A 299 -2.63 -9.96 -19.76
N GLY A 300 -2.21 -11.17 -19.36
CA GLY A 300 -2.79 -12.42 -19.85
C GLY A 300 -1.79 -13.53 -20.16
N GLY A 301 -0.54 -13.39 -19.70
CA GLY A 301 0.53 -14.35 -19.92
C GLY A 301 0.89 -14.54 -21.40
N ILE A 302 1.30 -15.76 -21.77
CA ILE A 302 1.72 -16.09 -23.13
C ILE A 302 0.63 -15.79 -24.19
N ARG A 303 -0.65 -15.95 -23.83
CA ARG A 303 -1.78 -15.61 -24.73
C ARG A 303 -1.72 -14.17 -25.21
N SER A 304 -1.67 -13.23 -24.25
CA SER A 304 -1.60 -11.80 -24.58
C SER A 304 -0.32 -11.46 -25.34
N ALA A 305 0.81 -12.07 -24.97
CA ALA A 305 2.08 -11.88 -25.68
C ALA A 305 1.96 -12.28 -27.16
N THR A 306 1.36 -13.43 -27.45
CA THR A 306 1.23 -13.97 -28.80
C THR A 306 0.20 -13.23 -29.64
N PHE A 307 -0.95 -12.86 -29.06
CA PHE A 307 -1.93 -12.00 -29.73
C PHE A 307 -1.31 -10.64 -30.11
N ASN A 308 -0.63 -10.00 -29.17
CA ASN A 308 0.01 -8.70 -29.39
C ASN A 308 1.23 -8.76 -30.31
N LEU A 309 1.90 -9.91 -30.46
CA LEU A 309 2.86 -10.13 -31.55
C LEU A 309 2.18 -9.97 -32.91
N GLY A 310 0.99 -10.56 -33.09
CA GLY A 310 0.19 -10.38 -34.30
C GLY A 310 -0.15 -8.92 -34.58
N VAL A 311 -0.62 -8.22 -33.54
CA VAL A 311 -0.90 -6.77 -33.60
C VAL A 311 0.34 -5.98 -34.02
N LEU A 312 1.50 -6.24 -33.41
CA LEU A 312 2.76 -5.60 -33.79
C LEU A 312 3.14 -5.85 -35.26
N GLN A 313 2.99 -7.08 -35.74
CA GLN A 313 3.27 -7.43 -37.14
C GLN A 313 2.33 -6.68 -38.11
N ARG A 314 1.08 -6.48 -37.71
CA ARG A 314 0.12 -5.73 -38.52
C ARG A 314 0.40 -4.23 -38.51
N LEU A 315 0.75 -3.66 -37.35
CA LEU A 315 1.21 -2.28 -37.25
C LEU A 315 2.50 -2.03 -38.06
N ALA A 316 3.40 -3.02 -38.13
CA ALA A 316 4.58 -2.97 -39.00
C ALA A 316 4.19 -2.99 -40.49
N SER A 317 3.21 -3.83 -40.87
CA SER A 317 2.73 -3.91 -42.27
C SER A 317 2.03 -2.63 -42.72
N LEU A 318 1.47 -1.86 -41.78
CA LEU A 318 0.82 -0.58 -42.04
C LEU A 318 1.77 0.63 -41.91
N ASP A 319 3.08 0.39 -41.68
CA ASP A 319 4.11 1.42 -41.49
C ASP A 319 3.75 2.49 -40.43
N VAL A 320 3.11 2.08 -39.32
CA VAL A 320 2.71 3.00 -38.24
C VAL A 320 3.59 2.94 -36.98
N LEU A 321 4.42 1.90 -36.86
CA LEU A 321 5.29 1.70 -35.68
C LEU A 321 6.27 2.86 -35.46
N GLU A 322 6.72 3.53 -36.52
CA GLU A 322 7.62 4.69 -36.43
C GLU A 322 7.03 5.87 -35.66
N LYS A 323 5.70 5.96 -35.57
CA LYS A 323 4.99 7.09 -34.95
C LYS A 323 4.76 6.88 -33.45
N ILE A 324 4.99 5.68 -32.93
CA ILE A 324 4.67 5.30 -31.56
C ILE A 324 5.75 5.83 -30.61
N ASP A 325 5.38 6.66 -29.65
CA ASP A 325 6.33 7.27 -28.69
C ASP A 325 6.50 6.44 -27.44
N TYR A 326 5.42 5.82 -26.96
CA TYR A 326 5.44 4.99 -25.74
C TYR A 326 5.00 3.58 -26.03
N ILE A 327 5.59 2.62 -25.31
CA ILE A 327 5.05 1.27 -25.18
C ILE A 327 4.83 0.95 -23.70
N SER A 328 3.57 0.87 -23.29
CA SER A 328 3.14 0.58 -21.93
C SER A 328 2.64 -0.85 -21.83
N THR A 329 3.17 -1.60 -20.87
CA THR A 329 3.00 -3.05 -20.87
C THR A 329 2.72 -3.59 -19.48
N VAL A 330 1.95 -4.68 -19.44
CA VAL A 330 1.58 -5.41 -18.23
C VAL A 330 1.73 -6.89 -18.49
N SER A 331 2.38 -7.63 -17.58
CA SER A 331 2.41 -9.10 -17.60
C SER A 331 2.76 -9.69 -18.98
N GLY A 332 1.86 -10.44 -19.61
CA GLY A 332 2.01 -10.97 -20.98
C GLY A 332 2.36 -9.94 -22.04
N GLY A 333 1.74 -8.75 -22.00
CA GLY A 333 2.13 -7.61 -22.84
C GLY A 333 3.56 -7.15 -22.59
N GLY A 334 4.05 -7.30 -21.35
CA GLY A 334 5.45 -7.07 -20.97
C GLY A 334 6.41 -8.05 -21.63
N TYR A 335 6.00 -9.31 -21.83
CA TYR A 335 6.84 -10.29 -22.51
C TYR A 335 7.15 -9.88 -23.94
N ILE A 336 6.11 -9.51 -24.70
CA ILE A 336 6.27 -9.16 -26.11
C ILE A 336 6.81 -7.73 -26.29
N GLY A 337 6.42 -6.78 -25.43
CA GLY A 337 6.93 -5.42 -25.51
C GLY A 337 8.42 -5.32 -25.16
N THR A 338 8.89 -6.05 -24.15
CA THR A 338 10.33 -6.09 -23.84
C THR A 338 11.12 -6.87 -24.88
N TRP A 339 10.57 -7.94 -25.47
CA TRP A 339 11.14 -8.60 -26.65
C TRP A 339 11.34 -7.59 -27.80
N TYR A 340 10.30 -6.86 -28.17
CA TYR A 340 10.32 -5.90 -29.27
C TYR A 340 11.35 -4.78 -29.05
N THR A 341 11.29 -4.13 -27.88
CA THR A 341 12.22 -3.04 -27.55
C THR A 341 13.67 -3.53 -27.45
N SER A 342 13.90 -4.74 -26.95
CA SER A 342 15.24 -5.35 -26.89
C SER A 342 15.77 -5.74 -28.27
N TRP A 343 14.90 -6.13 -29.20
CA TRP A 343 15.29 -6.39 -30.57
C TRP A 343 15.75 -5.11 -31.26
N ILE A 344 15.00 -4.01 -31.10
CA ILE A 344 15.41 -2.68 -31.59
C ILE A 344 16.78 -2.31 -31.01
N LYS A 345 16.95 -2.43 -29.70
CA LYS A 345 18.21 -2.11 -29.01
C LYS A 345 19.41 -2.87 -29.59
N ARG A 346 19.26 -4.17 -29.83
CA ARG A 346 20.35 -5.03 -30.31
C ARG A 346 20.59 -4.93 -31.80
N SER A 347 19.54 -4.67 -32.58
CA SER A 347 19.65 -4.40 -34.01
C SER A 347 20.38 -3.07 -34.26
N GLY A 348 20.20 -2.09 -33.37
CA GLY A 348 20.71 -0.73 -33.54
C GLY A 348 20.02 0.02 -34.67
N SER A 349 18.91 -0.52 -35.19
CA SER A 349 18.12 0.02 -36.30
C SER A 349 16.66 -0.33 -36.08
N PHE A 350 15.80 0.69 -36.08
CA PHE A 350 14.37 0.57 -35.84
C PHE A 350 13.65 0.17 -37.14
N SER A 351 14.05 0.76 -38.26
CA SER A 351 13.51 0.43 -39.59
C SER A 351 13.75 -1.03 -39.94
N LYS A 352 14.97 -1.54 -39.71
CA LYS A 352 15.31 -2.94 -39.95
C LYS A 352 14.42 -3.89 -39.15
N VAL A 353 14.18 -3.62 -37.87
CA VAL A 353 13.29 -4.47 -37.05
C VAL A 353 11.85 -4.39 -37.55
N THR A 354 11.39 -3.21 -37.97
CA THR A 354 10.05 -3.02 -38.55
C THR A 354 9.87 -3.85 -39.82
N ASP A 355 10.83 -3.82 -40.73
CA ASP A 355 10.80 -4.60 -41.97
C ASP A 355 10.89 -6.12 -41.70
N GLN A 356 11.69 -6.53 -40.71
CA GLN A 356 11.81 -7.93 -40.27
C GLN A 356 10.54 -8.45 -39.58
N LEU A 357 9.77 -7.55 -38.96
CA LEU A 357 8.51 -7.88 -38.29
C LEU A 357 7.35 -8.00 -39.29
N CYS A 358 7.43 -7.27 -40.41
CA CYS A 358 6.44 -7.26 -41.48
C CYS A 358 6.49 -8.57 -42.30
N PRO A 359 5.44 -9.42 -42.26
CA PRO A 359 5.42 -10.68 -43.01
C PRO A 359 5.45 -10.50 -44.54
N GLU A 360 5.02 -9.33 -45.03
CA GLU A 360 4.99 -9.02 -46.47
C GLU A 360 6.39 -8.66 -46.99
N LYS A 361 7.20 -7.96 -46.18
CA LYS A 361 8.58 -7.59 -46.50
C LYS A 361 9.55 -8.75 -46.22
N SER A 362 9.34 -9.49 -45.14
CA SER A 362 10.17 -10.62 -44.71
C SER A 362 9.37 -11.93 -44.74
N SER A 363 9.13 -12.44 -45.95
CA SER A 363 8.22 -13.57 -46.19
C SER A 363 8.83 -14.95 -45.98
N ASP A 364 10.16 -15.08 -45.99
CA ASP A 364 10.83 -16.37 -45.76
C ASP A 364 10.88 -16.69 -44.25
N PRO A 365 10.12 -17.70 -43.75
CA PRO A 365 10.10 -18.06 -42.34
C PRO A 365 11.40 -18.70 -41.84
N PHE A 366 12.30 -19.12 -42.74
CA PHE A 366 13.57 -19.74 -42.40
C PHE A 366 14.75 -18.78 -42.40
N ALA A 367 14.58 -17.60 -42.98
CA ALA A 367 15.61 -16.56 -43.03
C ALA A 367 16.09 -16.20 -41.62
N ASP A 368 17.38 -15.91 -41.48
CA ASP A 368 17.96 -15.59 -40.17
C ASP A 368 17.44 -14.26 -39.62
N GLU A 369 16.94 -13.38 -40.50
CA GLU A 369 16.36 -12.09 -40.13
C GLU A 369 15.04 -12.20 -39.34
N VAL A 370 14.21 -13.22 -39.62
CA VAL A 370 12.97 -13.50 -38.86
C VAL A 370 13.20 -14.49 -37.71
N ARG A 371 14.46 -14.87 -37.45
CA ARG A 371 14.82 -15.80 -36.38
C ARG A 371 14.25 -15.43 -35.01
N PRO A 372 14.19 -14.15 -34.59
CA PRO A 372 13.59 -13.79 -33.30
C PRO A 372 12.13 -14.22 -33.17
N ILE A 373 11.34 -14.18 -34.26
CA ILE A 373 9.96 -14.66 -34.29
C ILE A 373 9.92 -16.19 -34.25
N ARG A 374 10.76 -16.86 -35.05
CA ARG A 374 10.89 -18.33 -35.02
C ARG A 374 11.30 -18.84 -33.65
N TRP A 375 12.16 -18.10 -32.94
CA TRP A 375 12.56 -18.43 -31.58
C TRP A 375 11.37 -18.37 -30.62
N LEU A 376 10.53 -17.32 -30.69
CA LEU A 376 9.32 -17.25 -29.86
C LEU A 376 8.39 -18.45 -30.10
N ARG A 377 8.24 -18.91 -31.35
CA ARG A 377 7.50 -20.14 -31.67
C ARG A 377 8.10 -21.37 -30.99
N MET A 378 9.41 -21.54 -31.06
CA MET A 378 10.10 -22.66 -30.41
C MET A 378 10.01 -22.64 -28.88
N PHE A 379 9.81 -21.46 -28.29
CA PHE A 379 9.65 -21.24 -26.87
C PHE A 379 8.22 -20.84 -26.50
N SER A 380 7.22 -21.21 -27.32
CA SER A 380 5.79 -20.99 -27.02
C SER A 380 5.41 -21.57 -25.66
N ASN A 381 6.04 -22.69 -25.32
CA ASN A 381 6.11 -23.24 -23.98
C ASN A 381 7.42 -22.83 -23.28
N TYR A 382 7.46 -21.61 -22.76
CA TYR A 382 8.68 -21.04 -22.19
C TYR A 382 9.09 -21.66 -20.84
N LEU A 383 8.14 -22.17 -20.06
CA LEU A 383 8.39 -22.78 -18.77
C LEU A 383 9.08 -24.15 -18.91
N SER A 384 8.66 -24.95 -19.90
CA SER A 384 9.23 -26.26 -20.19
C SER A 384 9.23 -26.55 -21.70
N PRO A 385 10.23 -26.03 -22.45
CA PRO A 385 10.28 -26.18 -23.91
C PRO A 385 10.26 -27.64 -24.37
N ASN A 386 10.89 -28.53 -23.61
CA ASN A 386 10.77 -29.97 -23.81
C ASN A 386 9.60 -30.51 -22.99
N VAL A 387 8.48 -30.79 -23.66
CA VAL A 387 7.26 -31.28 -23.04
C VAL A 387 7.41 -32.76 -22.65
N GLY A 388 7.12 -33.10 -21.39
CA GLY A 388 7.09 -34.47 -20.91
C GLY A 388 7.44 -34.60 -19.42
N MET A 389 6.74 -35.47 -18.70
CA MET A 389 6.98 -35.71 -17.26
C MET A 389 8.40 -36.22 -16.96
N MET A 390 9.05 -36.84 -17.96
CA MET A 390 10.43 -37.32 -17.87
C MET A 390 11.44 -36.36 -18.51
N SER A 391 11.02 -35.15 -18.93
CA SER A 391 11.95 -34.20 -19.51
C SER A 391 12.87 -33.60 -18.44
N PRO A 392 14.15 -33.31 -18.76
CA PRO A 392 15.04 -32.63 -17.84
C PRO A 392 14.50 -31.28 -17.35
N ASP A 393 13.75 -30.57 -18.18
CA ASP A 393 13.15 -29.27 -17.85
C ASP A 393 12.05 -29.40 -16.79
N ALA A 394 11.15 -30.37 -16.91
CA ALA A 394 10.09 -30.63 -15.94
C ALA A 394 10.66 -31.02 -14.56
N TRP A 395 11.64 -31.94 -14.54
CA TRP A 395 12.33 -32.33 -13.30
C TRP A 395 13.14 -31.20 -12.69
N THR A 396 13.83 -30.39 -13.49
CA THR A 396 14.57 -29.22 -12.99
C THR A 396 13.64 -28.21 -12.34
N SER A 397 12.46 -27.98 -12.94
CA SER A 397 11.43 -27.08 -12.39
C SER A 397 10.89 -27.60 -11.06
N GLY A 398 10.48 -28.88 -11.02
CA GLY A 398 9.97 -29.53 -9.81
C GLY A 398 11.02 -29.58 -8.70
N MET A 399 12.28 -29.91 -9.00
CA MET A 399 13.36 -29.95 -8.02
C MET A 399 13.77 -28.57 -7.53
N THR A 400 13.74 -27.54 -8.39
CA THR A 400 14.02 -26.15 -7.98
C THR A 400 12.93 -25.64 -7.03
N TRP A 401 11.66 -25.88 -7.38
CA TRP A 401 10.53 -25.57 -6.51
C TRP A 401 10.65 -26.31 -5.18
N LEU A 402 10.89 -27.63 -5.21
CA LEU A 402 11.02 -28.46 -4.01
C LEU A 402 12.16 -27.97 -3.11
N ARG A 403 13.36 -27.73 -3.68
CA ARG A 403 14.52 -27.19 -2.96
C ARG A 403 14.17 -25.87 -2.27
N ASN A 404 13.62 -24.91 -3.00
CA ASN A 404 13.31 -23.58 -2.48
C ASN A 404 12.20 -23.64 -1.40
N THR A 405 11.19 -24.48 -1.62
CA THR A 405 10.13 -24.74 -0.66
C THR A 405 10.68 -25.35 0.63
N LEU A 406 11.56 -26.36 0.53
CA LEU A 406 12.20 -26.96 1.69
C LEU A 406 13.05 -25.98 2.49
N VAL A 407 13.75 -25.06 1.84
CA VAL A 407 14.52 -24.00 2.53
C VAL A 407 13.59 -23.08 3.33
N ASN A 408 12.53 -22.56 2.72
CA ASN A 408 11.58 -21.69 3.41
C ASN A 408 10.81 -22.43 4.51
N GLN A 409 10.40 -23.68 4.28
CA GLN A 409 9.75 -24.52 5.28
C GLN A 409 10.68 -24.84 6.46
N THR A 410 11.97 -25.09 6.20
CA THR A 410 12.95 -25.28 7.26
C THR A 410 13.08 -24.03 8.12
N LEU A 411 13.14 -22.85 7.50
CA LEU A 411 13.19 -21.58 8.22
C LEU A 411 11.93 -21.36 9.08
N LEU A 412 10.73 -21.55 8.51
CA LEU A 412 9.46 -21.43 9.24
C LEU A 412 9.35 -22.44 10.38
N LEU A 413 9.79 -23.68 10.15
CA LEU A 413 9.84 -24.71 11.19
C LEU A 413 10.83 -24.33 12.30
N LEU A 414 12.01 -23.81 11.98
CA LEU A 414 12.99 -23.38 12.98
C LEU A 414 12.45 -22.23 13.84
N VAL A 415 11.74 -21.28 13.25
CA VAL A 415 11.03 -20.22 13.98
C VAL A 415 10.00 -20.83 14.92
N LEU A 416 9.18 -21.76 14.43
CA LEU A 416 8.18 -22.45 15.23
C LEU A 416 8.82 -23.21 16.41
N LEU A 417 9.88 -23.99 16.16
CA LEU A 417 10.62 -24.73 17.17
C LEU A 417 11.26 -23.81 18.19
N THR A 418 11.80 -22.68 17.76
CA THR A 418 12.38 -21.65 18.64
C THR A 418 11.30 -21.10 19.57
N VAL A 419 10.14 -20.72 19.03
CA VAL A 419 8.99 -20.22 19.80
C VAL A 419 8.50 -21.28 20.80
N PHE A 420 8.33 -22.52 20.37
CA PHE A 420 7.92 -23.62 21.26
C PHE A 420 8.94 -23.88 22.37
N SER A 421 10.23 -23.86 22.04
CA SER A 421 11.30 -24.03 23.01
C SER A 421 11.33 -22.90 24.05
N ILE A 422 11.09 -21.66 23.62
CA ILE A 422 10.95 -20.50 24.52
C ILE A 422 9.76 -20.69 25.48
N ILE A 423 8.62 -21.19 25.01
CA ILE A 423 7.44 -21.44 25.86
C ILE A 423 7.72 -22.53 26.91
N LEU A 424 8.46 -23.58 26.53
CA LEU A 424 8.90 -24.61 27.47
C LEU A 424 9.89 -24.08 28.52
N GLU A 425 10.81 -23.18 28.15
CA GLU A 425 11.67 -22.50 29.13
C GLU A 425 10.89 -21.51 30.00
N LEU A 426 9.87 -20.85 29.44
CA LEU A 426 8.97 -19.98 30.20
C LEU A 426 8.19 -20.77 31.26
N TYR A 427 7.76 -21.99 30.95
CA TYR A 427 7.14 -22.90 31.91
C TYR A 427 8.09 -23.28 33.05
N ARG A 428 9.37 -23.55 32.77
CA ARG A 428 10.37 -23.80 33.83
C ARG A 428 10.63 -22.56 34.69
N GLY A 429 10.69 -21.39 34.05
CA GLY A 429 10.76 -20.10 34.74
C GLY A 429 9.55 -19.89 35.65
N TRP A 430 8.36 -20.29 35.19
CA TRP A 430 7.13 -20.27 35.98
C TRP A 430 7.19 -21.22 37.19
N GLU A 431 7.68 -22.45 37.03
CA GLU A 431 7.88 -23.38 38.15
C GLU A 431 8.88 -22.83 39.18
N PHE A 432 10.03 -22.31 38.71
CA PHE A 432 11.04 -21.67 39.56
C PHE A 432 10.45 -20.49 40.34
N LEU A 433 9.67 -19.64 39.66
CA LEU A 433 8.99 -18.53 40.30
C LEU A 433 7.98 -19.00 41.34
N GLY A 434 7.22 -20.07 41.06
CA GLY A 434 6.33 -20.71 42.02
C GLY A 434 7.07 -21.18 43.28
N GLN A 435 8.25 -21.78 43.14
CA GLN A 435 9.10 -22.19 44.26
C GLN A 435 9.63 -20.98 45.06
N LEU A 436 10.06 -19.92 44.37
CA LEU A 436 10.51 -18.69 45.01
C LEU A 436 9.38 -18.07 45.86
N LEU A 437 8.17 -18.01 45.29
CA LEU A 437 6.98 -17.47 45.96
C LEU A 437 6.56 -18.32 47.18
N LYS A 438 6.61 -19.66 47.09
CA LYS A 438 6.45 -20.56 48.25
C LYS A 438 7.49 -20.29 49.35
N GLY A 439 8.72 -19.94 48.97
CA GLY A 439 9.78 -19.56 49.92
C GLY A 439 9.47 -18.26 50.68
N LEU A 440 8.74 -17.32 50.08
CA LEU A 440 8.33 -16.06 50.69
C LEU A 440 7.17 -16.21 51.68
N GLU A 441 6.32 -17.22 51.50
CA GLU A 441 5.19 -17.54 52.38
C GLU A 441 5.60 -17.82 53.83
N LYS A 442 6.80 -18.38 54.03
CA LYS A 442 7.35 -18.71 55.36
C LYS A 442 7.56 -17.49 56.29
N LYS A 443 7.35 -16.24 55.82
CA LYS A 443 7.64 -14.99 56.54
C LYS A 443 6.41 -14.13 56.95
N ASN A 444 5.20 -14.69 57.00
CA ASN A 444 3.92 -14.05 57.37
C ASN A 444 3.34 -13.04 56.35
N GLU A 445 2.20 -13.46 55.75
CA GLU A 445 1.07 -12.84 55.01
C GLU A 445 1.02 -11.39 54.48
N ILE A 446 2.07 -10.60 54.52
CA ILE A 446 2.12 -9.24 53.93
C ILE A 446 2.59 -9.21 52.44
N PRO A 447 3.37 -10.18 51.89
CA PRO A 447 3.93 -10.05 50.55
C PRO A 447 2.93 -9.96 49.39
N PHE A 448 1.82 -10.72 49.41
CA PHE A 448 0.90 -10.76 48.28
C PHE A 448 0.02 -9.51 48.18
N PHE A 449 -0.47 -9.03 49.32
CA PHE A 449 -1.14 -7.73 49.41
C PHE A 449 -0.26 -6.63 48.82
N VAL A 450 1.00 -6.56 49.27
CA VAL A 450 1.97 -5.56 48.81
C VAL A 450 2.27 -5.74 47.31
N LEU A 451 2.44 -6.98 46.84
CA LEU A 451 2.67 -7.28 45.44
C LEU A 451 1.51 -6.82 44.54
N ASN A 452 0.26 -7.17 44.88
CA ASN A 452 -0.93 -6.71 44.15
C ASN A 452 -1.10 -5.20 44.21
N MET A 453 -0.87 -4.59 45.38
CA MET A 453 -0.92 -3.14 45.53
C MET A 453 0.08 -2.46 44.60
N VAL A 454 1.34 -2.93 44.55
CA VAL A 454 2.37 -2.39 43.65
C VAL A 454 1.98 -2.60 42.18
N MET A 455 1.55 -3.81 41.81
CA MET A 455 1.21 -4.17 40.44
C MET A 455 0.03 -3.37 39.88
N LEU A 456 -1.05 -3.30 40.65
CA LEU A 456 -2.26 -2.56 40.26
C LEU A 456 -2.06 -1.05 40.34
N THR A 457 -1.24 -0.55 41.26
CA THR A 457 -0.88 0.89 41.31
C THR A 457 -0.04 1.28 40.11
N PHE A 458 0.97 0.49 39.74
CA PHE A 458 1.78 0.76 38.54
C PHE A 458 0.95 0.62 37.26
N GLY A 459 0.08 -0.38 37.17
CA GLY A 459 -0.89 -0.53 36.07
C GLY A 459 -1.87 0.65 36.00
N ALA A 460 -2.35 1.13 37.15
CA ALA A 460 -3.22 2.29 37.24
C ALA A 460 -2.52 3.58 36.80
N LEU A 461 -1.27 3.78 37.22
CA LEU A 461 -0.46 4.92 36.81
C LEU A 461 -0.21 4.89 35.30
N THR A 462 0.27 3.76 34.76
CA THR A 462 0.52 3.61 33.32
C THR A 462 -0.75 3.80 32.50
N ALA A 463 -1.89 3.23 32.91
CA ALA A 463 -3.18 3.45 32.26
C ALA A 463 -3.66 4.91 32.36
N ALA A 464 -3.51 5.55 33.53
CA ALA A 464 -3.83 6.96 33.70
C ALA A 464 -2.96 7.86 32.81
N PHE A 465 -1.65 7.61 32.74
CA PHE A 465 -0.73 8.34 31.88
C PHE A 465 -1.01 8.09 30.39
N ALA A 466 -1.29 6.84 30.00
CA ALA A 466 -1.65 6.47 28.64
C ALA A 466 -2.98 7.10 28.20
N MET A 467 -3.98 7.16 29.07
CA MET A 467 -5.23 7.87 28.76
C MET A 467 -5.03 9.38 28.76
N ARG A 468 -4.18 9.92 29.64
CA ARG A 468 -3.81 11.33 29.67
C ARG A 468 -3.05 11.75 28.40
N SER A 469 -2.32 10.84 27.77
CA SER A 469 -1.62 11.11 26.53
C SER A 469 -2.54 11.30 25.33
N PHE A 470 -3.68 10.61 25.28
CA PHE A 470 -4.69 10.80 24.25
C PHE A 470 -5.23 12.24 24.25
N TYR A 471 -5.30 12.86 25.43
CA TYR A 471 -5.59 14.30 25.55
C TYR A 471 -4.50 15.16 24.95
N LYS A 472 -3.23 14.79 25.06
CA LYS A 472 -2.10 15.46 24.41
C LYS A 472 -1.97 15.13 22.92
N VAL A 473 -2.62 14.11 22.38
CA VAL A 473 -2.68 13.91 20.91
C VAL A 473 -3.75 14.82 20.29
N LYS A 474 -4.92 14.98 20.94
CA LYS A 474 -5.91 16.00 20.56
C LYS A 474 -5.53 17.43 21.00
N LYS A 475 -4.69 17.57 22.03
CA LYS A 475 -4.04 18.81 22.47
C LYS A 475 -2.53 18.63 22.33
N LYS A 476 -2.09 18.30 21.13
CA LYS A 476 -0.67 18.39 20.86
C LYS A 476 -0.17 19.81 21.17
N ARG A 477 -0.92 20.90 21.39
CA ARG A 477 -2.31 21.42 21.40
C ARG A 477 -2.61 22.14 22.77
N LYS A 478 -1.56 22.69 23.40
CA LYS A 478 -1.30 23.32 24.70
C LYS A 478 -1.29 22.38 25.92
N VAL A 479 -0.12 22.25 26.55
CA VAL A 479 0.07 21.63 27.87
C VAL A 479 -0.80 22.38 28.89
N ALA A 480 -1.76 21.71 29.50
CA ALA A 480 -2.50 22.29 30.62
C ALA A 480 -1.54 22.48 31.81
N GLN A 481 -1.57 23.67 32.43
CA GLN A 481 -0.88 23.94 33.69
C GLN A 481 -1.15 22.81 34.70
N VAL A 482 -0.06 22.33 35.27
CA VAL A 482 0.00 21.17 36.15
C VAL A 482 -0.83 21.44 37.41
N THR A 483 -1.69 20.50 37.81
CA THR A 483 -2.34 20.55 39.13
C THR A 483 -1.29 20.43 40.24
N LYS A 484 -1.37 21.29 41.27
CA LYS A 484 -0.40 21.44 42.39
C LYS A 484 0.16 20.13 42.97
N ILE A 485 -0.59 19.03 42.95
CA ILE A 485 -0.18 17.70 43.44
C ILE A 485 1.12 17.17 42.81
N TRP A 486 1.43 17.51 41.55
CA TRP A 486 2.56 16.89 40.84
C TRP A 486 3.88 17.64 41.01
N ASN A 487 3.85 18.91 41.44
CA ASN A 487 5.06 19.64 41.82
C ASN A 487 5.72 19.03 43.07
N VAL A 488 4.96 18.23 43.85
CA VAL A 488 5.45 17.55 45.05
C VAL A 488 6.39 16.38 44.71
N PHE A 489 6.25 15.76 43.53
CA PHE A 489 7.04 14.57 43.16
C PHE A 489 8.18 14.84 42.16
N ASN A 490 8.34 16.09 41.69
CA ASN A 490 9.40 16.49 40.75
C ASN A 490 9.54 15.59 39.51
N ILE A 491 8.43 15.05 39.01
CA ILE A 491 8.39 14.11 37.87
C ILE A 491 8.34 14.91 36.56
N ASP A 492 9.28 14.66 35.65
CA ASP A 492 9.35 15.24 34.30
C ASP A 492 8.23 14.69 33.40
N ILE A 493 7.07 15.37 33.43
CA ILE A 493 5.90 15.04 32.61
C ILE A 493 6.21 15.10 31.10
N PRO A 494 6.98 16.07 30.56
CA PRO A 494 7.48 16.05 29.18
C PRO A 494 8.12 14.72 28.75
N PHE A 495 9.06 14.17 29.53
CA PHE A 495 9.71 12.89 29.24
C PHE A 495 8.70 11.72 29.16
N LEU A 496 7.82 11.60 30.16
CA LEU A 496 6.75 10.58 30.16
C LEU A 496 5.78 10.75 28.98
N THR A 497 5.63 11.98 28.46
CA THR A 497 4.76 12.26 27.32
C THR A 497 5.38 11.98 25.95
N ASN A 498 6.72 11.87 25.86
CA ASN A 498 7.41 11.44 24.63
C ASN A 498 7.28 9.92 24.41
N ILE A 499 7.01 9.16 25.47
CA ILE A 499 6.85 7.69 25.49
C ILE A 499 5.39 7.30 25.17
N THR A 500 4.53 8.23 24.77
CA THR A 500 3.07 8.02 24.78
C THR A 500 2.52 7.10 23.71
N GLY A 501 3.19 7.01 22.57
CA GLY A 501 2.92 5.97 21.57
C GLY A 501 3.23 4.57 22.11
N THR A 502 4.18 4.44 23.02
CA THR A 502 4.61 3.15 23.59
C THR A 502 3.87 2.78 24.89
N LEU A 503 3.30 3.75 25.61
CA LEU A 503 2.56 3.54 26.87
C LEU A 503 1.40 2.52 26.78
N PRO A 504 0.54 2.50 25.72
CA PRO A 504 -0.47 1.46 25.59
C PRO A 504 0.14 0.06 25.47
N TYR A 505 1.23 -0.08 24.70
CA TYR A 505 1.94 -1.35 24.57
C TYR A 505 2.60 -1.78 25.88
N LEU A 506 3.18 -0.83 26.63
CA LEU A 506 3.71 -1.07 27.97
C LEU A 506 2.62 -1.50 28.95
N LEU A 507 1.43 -0.88 28.91
CA LEU A 507 0.29 -1.27 29.75
C LEU A 507 -0.19 -2.68 29.41
N ILE A 508 -0.32 -3.00 28.12
CA ILE A 508 -0.70 -4.35 27.68
C ILE A 508 0.33 -5.36 28.18
N THR A 509 1.62 -5.09 27.97
CA THR A 509 2.72 -5.95 28.43
C THR A 509 2.70 -6.11 29.94
N TRP A 510 2.49 -5.02 30.68
CA TRP A 510 2.40 -5.03 32.14
C TRP A 510 1.20 -5.84 32.62
N THR A 511 0.06 -5.73 31.96
CA THR A 511 -1.16 -6.46 32.32
C THR A 511 -0.99 -7.96 32.07
N ILE A 512 -0.30 -8.34 30.99
CA ILE A 512 0.09 -9.73 30.71
C ILE A 512 1.02 -10.25 31.82
N ILE A 513 2.07 -9.50 32.18
CA ILE A 513 2.98 -9.87 33.28
C ILE A 513 2.20 -10.01 34.58
N CYS A 514 1.27 -9.09 34.86
CA CYS A 514 0.49 -9.13 36.08
C CYS A 514 -0.40 -10.36 36.16
N ALA A 515 -1.12 -10.64 35.08
CA ALA A 515 -1.97 -11.81 35.00
C ALA A 515 -1.15 -13.12 35.10
N PHE A 516 0.07 -13.13 34.55
CA PHE A 516 1.00 -14.26 34.68
C PHE A 516 1.43 -14.46 36.14
N LEU A 517 1.85 -13.39 36.82
CA LEU A 517 2.25 -13.45 38.24
C LEU A 517 1.10 -13.86 39.16
N VAL A 518 -0.10 -13.29 38.97
CA VAL A 518 -1.30 -13.64 39.74
C VAL A 518 -1.67 -15.10 39.52
N SER A 519 -1.68 -15.57 38.27
CA SER A 519 -1.92 -16.98 37.95
C SER A 519 -0.87 -17.90 38.59
N THR A 520 0.40 -17.50 38.57
CA THR A 520 1.51 -18.26 39.18
C THR A 520 1.37 -18.36 40.69
N PHE A 521 1.12 -17.24 41.36
CA PHE A 521 0.97 -17.16 42.81
C PHE A 521 -0.18 -18.04 43.28
N MET A 522 -1.36 -17.87 42.67
CA MET A 522 -2.59 -18.51 43.13
C MET A 522 -2.59 -20.03 42.94
N PHE A 523 -1.95 -20.52 41.88
CA PHE A 523 -1.82 -21.96 41.66
C PHE A 523 -0.79 -22.59 42.61
N ASN A 524 0.38 -21.98 42.76
CA ASN A 524 1.48 -22.61 43.47
C ASN A 524 1.32 -22.60 44.99
N ILE A 525 0.70 -21.57 45.58
CA ILE A 525 0.69 -21.38 47.04
C ILE A 525 -0.47 -22.12 47.73
N SER A 526 -1.32 -22.85 46.99
CA SER A 526 -2.47 -23.61 47.52
C SER A 526 -3.41 -22.75 48.36
N ILE A 527 -4.56 -22.41 47.78
CA ILE A 527 -5.59 -21.60 48.44
C ILE A 527 -6.06 -22.21 49.78
N ALA A 528 -6.02 -23.54 49.91
CA ALA A 528 -6.36 -24.25 51.13
C ALA A 528 -5.36 -24.00 52.28
N GLU A 529 -4.10 -23.66 51.95
CA GLU A 529 -3.03 -23.42 52.91
C GLU A 529 -3.06 -21.97 53.42
N ILE A 530 -3.33 -21.01 52.52
CA ILE A 530 -3.59 -19.59 52.84
C ILE A 530 -4.82 -19.44 53.76
N CYS A 531 -5.88 -20.22 53.51
CA CYS A 531 -7.14 -20.11 54.27
C CYS A 531 -7.15 -20.86 55.60
N ARG A 532 -6.10 -21.65 55.89
CA ARG A 532 -5.98 -22.32 57.19
C ARG A 532 -5.61 -21.34 58.32
N LYS A 533 -5.13 -20.14 57.97
CA LYS A 533 -4.74 -19.05 58.90
C LYS A 533 -5.74 -17.89 58.98
N ASN A 534 -6.61 -17.69 57.98
CA ASN A 534 -7.61 -16.61 57.94
C ASN A 534 -9.03 -17.17 57.82
N GLU A 535 -9.95 -16.74 58.67
CA GLU A 535 -11.27 -17.36 58.90
C GLU A 535 -12.28 -17.36 57.71
N ASN A 536 -11.90 -16.97 56.48
CA ASN A 536 -12.68 -17.26 55.27
C ASN A 536 -11.90 -16.92 53.98
N LEU A 537 -11.98 -17.79 52.97
CA LEU A 537 -11.43 -17.55 51.62
C LEU A 537 -11.98 -16.28 50.96
N TYR A 538 -13.27 -16.00 51.16
CA TYR A 538 -13.89 -14.81 50.59
C TYR A 538 -13.33 -13.51 51.21
N PHE A 539 -13.12 -13.50 52.53
CA PHE A 539 -12.56 -12.35 53.23
C PHE A 539 -11.12 -12.06 52.78
N TRP A 540 -10.36 -13.12 52.48
CA TRP A 540 -9.00 -12.97 51.96
C TRP A 540 -8.98 -12.28 50.59
N PHE A 541 -9.84 -12.68 49.64
CA PHE A 541 -9.97 -12.02 48.33
C PHE A 541 -10.49 -10.59 48.46
N ALA A 542 -11.47 -10.36 49.33
CA ALA A 542 -12.00 -9.03 49.59
C ALA A 542 -10.90 -8.06 50.07
N PHE A 543 -10.01 -8.51 50.96
CA PHE A 543 -8.93 -7.65 51.47
C PHE A 543 -7.74 -7.55 50.52
N ASN A 544 -7.31 -8.66 49.90
CA ASN A 544 -6.07 -8.72 49.10
C ASN A 544 -6.23 -8.38 47.62
N VAL A 545 -7.46 -8.31 47.12
CA VAL A 545 -7.77 -8.05 45.71
C VAL A 545 -8.74 -6.89 45.56
N SER A 546 -9.88 -6.91 46.27
CA SER A 546 -10.89 -5.85 46.11
C SER A 546 -10.38 -4.48 46.57
N LEU A 547 -9.68 -4.41 47.72
CA LEU A 547 -9.15 -3.14 48.22
C LEU A 547 -8.07 -2.53 47.29
N PRO A 548 -7.03 -3.28 46.87
CA PRO A 548 -6.08 -2.79 45.87
C PRO A 548 -6.71 -2.39 44.53
N ALA A 549 -7.66 -3.18 44.02
CA ALA A 549 -8.33 -2.89 42.76
C ALA A 549 -9.22 -1.65 42.84
N PHE A 550 -9.93 -1.46 43.95
CA PHE A 550 -10.73 -0.26 44.21
C PHE A 550 -9.85 1.00 44.18
N ILE A 551 -8.72 0.97 44.89
CA ILE A 551 -7.75 2.07 44.91
C ILE A 551 -7.20 2.32 43.51
N ALA A 552 -6.79 1.27 42.79
CA ALA A 552 -6.27 1.37 41.43
C ALA A 552 -7.29 1.97 40.45
N LEU A 553 -8.55 1.52 40.47
CA LEU A 553 -9.61 2.04 39.60
C LEU A 553 -9.92 3.51 39.90
N ILE A 554 -9.94 3.90 41.19
CA ILE A 554 -10.08 5.31 41.59
C ILE A 554 -8.89 6.13 41.09
N LEU A 555 -7.65 5.65 41.28
CA LEU A 555 -6.45 6.31 40.78
C LEU A 555 -6.51 6.53 39.26
N VAL A 556 -6.88 5.50 38.50
CA VAL A 556 -7.09 5.60 37.06
C VAL A 556 -8.09 6.71 36.71
N ALA A 557 -9.19 6.82 37.46
CA ALA A 557 -10.20 7.85 37.22
C ALA A 557 -9.74 9.26 37.58
N VAL A 558 -9.14 9.41 38.76
CA VAL A 558 -8.71 10.71 39.29
C VAL A 558 -7.58 11.26 38.42
N LEU A 559 -6.55 10.46 38.17
CA LEU A 559 -5.38 10.87 37.39
C LEU A 559 -5.68 10.93 35.88
N GLY A 560 -6.60 10.09 35.41
CA GLY A 560 -7.16 10.12 34.04
C GLY A 560 -8.24 11.18 33.82
N ASN A 561 -8.56 12.01 34.83
CA ASN A 561 -9.56 13.09 34.80
C ASN A 561 -10.96 12.64 34.35
N TYR A 562 -11.52 11.60 34.98
CA TYR A 562 -12.77 11.02 34.52
C TYR A 562 -13.98 11.97 34.55
N HIS A 563 -13.95 12.94 35.45
CA HIS A 563 -14.96 13.98 35.63
C HIS A 563 -15.04 15.00 34.48
N LYS A 564 -14.04 15.08 33.60
CA LYS A 564 -14.01 16.05 32.50
C LYS A 564 -14.62 15.46 31.21
N ARG A 565 -15.85 15.88 30.89
CA ARG A 565 -16.59 15.52 29.66
C ARG A 565 -16.34 16.55 28.55
N TYR A 566 -15.40 16.26 27.66
CA TYR A 566 -15.05 17.14 26.54
C TYR A 566 -15.96 16.98 25.32
N ASP A 567 -16.63 15.85 25.22
CA ASP A 567 -17.75 15.56 24.30
C ASP A 567 -18.91 16.54 24.50
N LEU A 568 -19.29 16.80 25.76
CA LEU A 568 -20.29 17.83 26.09
C LEU A 568 -19.77 19.26 25.88
N ILE A 569 -18.46 19.50 26.03
CA ILE A 569 -17.86 20.82 25.73
C ILE A 569 -17.85 21.08 24.22
N GLN A 570 -17.66 20.03 23.39
CA GLN A 570 -17.75 20.14 21.93
C GLN A 570 -19.20 20.24 21.43
N LEU A 571 -20.14 19.49 22.02
CA LEU A 571 -21.58 19.66 21.76
C LEU A 571 -22.10 21.01 22.26
N GLY A 572 -21.59 21.50 23.39
CA GLY A 572 -21.88 22.84 23.91
C GLY A 572 -21.33 23.92 22.99
N LYS A 573 -20.11 23.77 22.47
CA LYS A 573 -19.58 24.66 21.42
C LYS A 573 -20.36 24.56 20.10
N ALA A 574 -20.88 23.38 19.75
CA ALA A 574 -21.73 23.17 18.58
C ALA A 574 -23.15 23.74 18.76
N ASN A 575 -23.67 23.78 19.99
CA ASN A 575 -24.96 24.38 20.35
C ASN A 575 -24.85 25.87 20.73
N VAL A 576 -23.66 26.43 20.90
CA VAL A 576 -23.42 27.87 21.10
C VAL A 576 -23.65 28.68 19.81
N ILE A 577 -24.04 28.00 18.72
CA ILE A 577 -24.64 28.62 17.53
C ILE A 577 -26.18 28.43 17.56
N ARG A 578 -26.77 28.71 18.72
CA ARG A 578 -28.13 29.23 18.82
C ARG A 578 -28.00 30.69 19.27
N GLU A 579 -27.96 31.58 18.30
CA GLU A 579 -28.13 33.02 18.53
C GLU A 579 -29.44 33.34 19.27
N LYS A 580 -29.43 34.45 20.02
CA LYS A 580 -30.61 35.22 20.44
C LYS A 580 -31.63 34.52 21.35
N LEU A 581 -31.24 34.25 22.59
CA LEU A 581 -32.19 34.25 23.71
C LEU A 581 -31.86 35.45 24.60
N SER A 582 -32.91 36.16 25.02
CA SER A 582 -32.80 37.39 25.81
C SER A 582 -32.09 37.13 27.14
N ASP A 583 -31.46 38.15 27.71
CA ASP A 583 -30.70 38.00 28.96
C ASP A 583 -31.58 37.58 30.16
N GLU A 584 -32.91 37.61 30.03
CA GLU A 584 -33.86 37.11 31.04
C GLU A 584 -33.95 35.57 31.06
N GLU A 585 -33.93 34.89 29.91
CA GLU A 585 -34.00 33.41 29.83
C GLU A 585 -32.67 32.73 30.23
N LYS A 586 -31.55 33.45 30.14
CA LYS A 586 -30.23 32.98 30.64
C LYS A 586 -30.18 32.81 32.16
N THR A 587 -31.13 33.39 32.89
CA THR A 587 -31.18 33.32 34.35
C THR A 587 -32.00 32.13 34.84
N GLU A 588 -32.96 31.65 34.03
CA GLU A 588 -33.76 30.46 34.36
C GLU A 588 -33.05 29.15 33.99
N GLU A 589 -32.32 29.08 32.88
CA GLU A 589 -31.59 27.85 32.51
C GLU A 589 -30.24 27.68 33.26
N LYS A 590 -29.72 28.75 33.88
CA LYS A 590 -28.55 28.69 34.78
C LYS A 590 -28.85 28.07 36.15
N ASN A 591 -30.11 27.81 36.47
CA ASN A 591 -30.50 27.25 37.77
C ASN A 591 -30.82 25.74 37.76
N GLU A 592 -30.65 25.03 36.64
CA GLU A 592 -30.68 23.56 36.64
C GLU A 592 -29.34 22.95 36.26
N ILE A 593 -28.51 22.83 37.29
CA ILE A 593 -27.53 21.78 37.63
C ILE A 593 -26.40 22.55 38.33
N SER A 594 -26.50 22.63 39.66
CA SER A 594 -25.39 23.09 40.47
C SER A 594 -24.15 22.28 40.10
N GLU A 595 -23.06 22.94 39.70
CA GLU A 595 -21.77 22.27 39.43
C GLU A 595 -21.33 21.43 40.66
N THR A 596 -21.77 21.81 41.85
CA THR A 596 -21.61 21.06 43.10
C THR A 596 -22.42 19.75 43.15
N GLY A 597 -23.65 19.72 42.63
CA GLY A 597 -24.50 18.53 42.58
C GLY A 597 -24.04 17.50 41.55
N PHE A 598 -23.64 17.92 40.35
CA PHE A 598 -23.09 17.02 39.33
C PHE A 598 -21.74 16.42 39.76
N PHE A 599 -20.86 17.22 40.37
CA PHE A 599 -19.57 16.73 40.87
C PHE A 599 -19.74 15.74 42.03
N SER A 600 -20.68 16.00 42.94
CA SER A 600 -21.04 15.08 44.04
C SER A 600 -21.63 13.77 43.48
N TRP A 601 -22.59 13.85 42.55
CA TRP A 601 -23.18 12.67 41.93
C TRP A 601 -22.18 11.84 41.13
N PHE A 602 -21.32 12.50 40.35
CA PHE A 602 -20.28 11.83 39.56
C PHE A 602 -19.25 11.14 40.44
N THR A 603 -18.82 11.76 41.55
CA THR A 603 -17.87 11.15 42.50
C THR A 603 -18.50 9.97 43.24
N VAL A 604 -19.79 10.05 43.61
CA VAL A 604 -20.55 8.91 44.15
C VAL A 604 -20.61 7.78 43.13
N LEU A 605 -21.03 8.05 41.89
CA LEU A 605 -21.18 7.03 40.85
C LEU A 605 -19.83 6.44 40.41
N LEU A 606 -18.76 7.23 40.44
CA LEU A 606 -17.38 6.78 40.25
C LEU A 606 -16.93 5.84 41.37
N THR A 607 -17.24 6.18 42.62
CA THR A 607 -16.90 5.35 43.79
C THR A 607 -17.68 4.05 43.77
N VAL A 608 -18.99 4.12 43.50
CA VAL A 608 -19.88 2.96 43.36
C VAL A 608 -19.45 2.07 42.20
N SER A 609 -19.20 2.62 41.00
CA SER A 609 -18.74 1.83 39.86
C SER A 609 -17.37 1.17 40.09
N SER A 610 -16.44 1.87 40.77
CA SER A 610 -15.13 1.31 41.11
C SER A 610 -15.22 0.25 42.20
N ALA A 611 -16.09 0.43 43.19
CA ALA A 611 -16.36 -0.56 44.24
C ALA A 611 -17.04 -1.81 43.66
N MET A 612 -18.04 -1.64 42.79
CA MET A 612 -18.72 -2.75 42.11
C MET A 612 -17.79 -3.50 41.16
N ALA A 613 -16.96 -2.80 40.39
CA ALA A 613 -15.96 -3.43 39.52
C ALA A 613 -14.89 -4.18 40.32
N ALA A 614 -14.41 -3.64 41.43
CA ALA A 614 -13.48 -4.31 42.34
C ALA A 614 -14.10 -5.52 43.03
N ALA A 615 -15.37 -5.41 43.44
CA ALA A 615 -16.13 -6.51 44.01
C ALA A 615 -16.36 -7.63 42.97
N ILE A 616 -16.72 -7.29 41.73
CA ILE A 616 -16.88 -8.24 40.63
C ILE A 616 -15.55 -8.90 40.30
N LEU A 617 -14.45 -8.15 40.24
CA LEU A 617 -13.11 -8.71 40.07
C LEU A 617 -12.79 -9.73 41.17
N SER A 618 -13.00 -9.35 42.43
CA SER A 618 -12.78 -10.21 43.59
C SER A 618 -13.65 -11.47 43.57
N VAL A 619 -14.94 -11.32 43.24
CA VAL A 619 -15.90 -12.43 43.13
C VAL A 619 -15.55 -13.35 41.97
N LEU A 620 -15.19 -12.83 40.79
CA LEU A 620 -14.84 -13.64 39.64
C LEU A 620 -13.52 -14.39 39.85
N LEU A 621 -12.52 -13.75 40.47
CA LEU A 621 -11.28 -14.43 40.86
C LEU A 621 -11.55 -15.50 41.91
N TYR A 622 -12.36 -15.20 42.93
CA TYR A 622 -12.80 -16.19 43.93
C TYR A 622 -13.54 -17.36 43.28
N LEU A 623 -14.51 -17.10 42.39
CA LEU A 623 -15.30 -18.13 41.74
C LEU A 623 -14.44 -19.00 40.83
N PHE A 624 -13.55 -18.38 40.05
CA PHE A 624 -12.62 -19.11 39.19
C PHE A 624 -11.72 -19.99 40.04
N TRP A 625 -11.07 -19.48 41.08
CA TRP A 625 -10.15 -20.26 41.91
C TRP A 625 -10.81 -21.17 42.95
N LYS A 626 -12.09 -21.01 43.26
CA LYS A 626 -12.88 -21.99 44.01
C LYS A 626 -13.24 -23.18 43.14
N ASN A 627 -13.50 -22.93 41.85
CA ASN A 627 -14.04 -23.91 40.92
C ASN A 627 -13.06 -24.30 39.80
N TYR A 628 -11.79 -23.93 39.88
CA TYR A 628 -10.81 -24.22 38.83
C TYR A 628 -10.64 -25.73 38.63
N GLU A 629 -10.85 -26.54 39.67
CA GLU A 629 -10.93 -27.99 39.57
C GLU A 629 -12.04 -28.48 38.61
N LEU A 630 -13.15 -27.74 38.45
CA LEU A 630 -14.17 -28.05 37.44
C LEU A 630 -13.67 -27.87 36.01
N ILE A 631 -12.65 -27.03 35.80
CA ILE A 631 -11.98 -26.86 34.50
C ILE A 631 -10.90 -27.93 34.33
N LEU A 632 -10.21 -28.30 35.40
CA LEU A 632 -9.14 -29.31 35.39
C LEU A 632 -9.67 -30.73 35.22
N VAL A 633 -10.79 -31.09 35.85
CA VAL A 633 -11.35 -32.45 35.82
C VAL A 633 -11.72 -32.91 34.40
N PRO A 634 -12.45 -32.14 33.57
CA PRO A 634 -12.73 -32.53 32.18
C PRO A 634 -11.46 -32.68 31.34
N VAL A 635 -10.45 -31.83 31.53
CA VAL A 635 -9.18 -31.90 30.79
C VAL A 635 -8.35 -33.11 31.22
N ARG A 636 -8.33 -33.42 32.52
CA ARG A 636 -7.71 -34.63 33.07
C ARG A 636 -8.41 -35.91 32.58
N ASN A 637 -9.74 -35.86 32.43
CA ASN A 637 -10.51 -36.98 31.90
C ASN A 637 -10.28 -37.19 30.39
N LEU A 638 -9.87 -36.15 29.64
CA LEU A 638 -9.49 -36.26 28.24
C LEU A 638 -8.14 -36.98 28.06
N ASN A 639 -7.18 -36.75 28.97
CA ASN A 639 -5.92 -37.48 29.00
C ASN A 639 -5.27 -37.38 30.40
N GLU A 640 -5.12 -38.53 31.08
CA GLU A 640 -4.55 -38.59 32.43
C GLU A 640 -3.07 -38.17 32.49
N ARG A 641 -2.37 -38.10 31.35
CA ARG A 641 -0.97 -37.65 31.25
C ARG A 641 -0.80 -36.14 31.30
N ILE A 642 -1.86 -35.37 31.11
CA ILE A 642 -1.78 -33.90 31.12
C ILE A 642 -1.65 -33.41 32.56
N CYS A 643 -0.48 -32.85 32.88
CA CYS A 643 -0.20 -32.29 34.20
C CYS A 643 -1.06 -31.04 34.49
N THR A 644 -1.60 -30.96 35.70
CA THR A 644 -2.49 -29.88 36.17
C THR A 644 -1.86 -28.47 36.08
N ASP A 645 -0.56 -28.39 36.28
CA ASP A 645 0.26 -27.18 36.17
C ASP A 645 0.29 -26.59 34.75
N LYS A 646 0.45 -27.42 33.73
CA LYS A 646 0.45 -27.00 32.32
C LYS A 646 -0.90 -26.46 31.87
N VAL A 647 -1.99 -27.09 32.30
CA VAL A 647 -3.36 -26.61 32.02
C VAL A 647 -3.59 -25.26 32.68
N MET A 648 -3.03 -25.07 33.87
CA MET A 648 -3.10 -23.78 34.55
C MET A 648 -2.31 -22.70 33.83
N LEU A 649 -1.13 -22.98 33.29
CA LEU A 649 -0.39 -21.99 32.51
C LEU A 649 -1.11 -21.65 31.19
N LEU A 650 -1.76 -22.65 30.58
CA LEU A 650 -2.55 -22.50 29.36
C LEU A 650 -3.75 -21.57 29.54
N PHE A 651 -4.59 -21.80 30.56
CA PHE A 651 -5.86 -21.09 30.75
C PHE A 651 -5.86 -20.04 31.85
N GLY A 652 -5.00 -20.18 32.87
CA GLY A 652 -4.96 -19.28 34.02
C GLY A 652 -4.62 -17.85 33.63
N LEU A 653 -3.60 -17.64 32.79
CA LEU A 653 -3.25 -16.32 32.27
C LEU A 653 -4.41 -15.69 31.44
N PRO A 654 -4.95 -16.37 30.41
CA PRO A 654 -6.13 -15.90 29.67
C PRO A 654 -7.32 -15.53 30.54
N ILE A 655 -7.70 -16.40 31.48
CA ILE A 655 -8.89 -16.18 32.31
C ILE A 655 -8.68 -14.96 33.23
N VAL A 656 -7.48 -14.77 33.81
CA VAL A 656 -7.20 -13.57 34.60
C VAL A 656 -7.27 -12.30 33.75
N LEU A 657 -6.77 -12.34 32.51
CA LEU A 657 -6.87 -11.21 31.58
C LEU A 657 -8.33 -10.89 31.21
N GLU A 658 -9.17 -11.89 31.00
CA GLU A 658 -10.61 -11.71 30.74
C GLU A 658 -11.35 -11.20 31.97
N ILE A 659 -11.01 -11.68 33.17
CA ILE A 659 -11.59 -11.18 34.42
C ILE A 659 -11.22 -9.71 34.63
N PHE A 660 -9.98 -9.30 34.35
CA PHE A 660 -9.59 -7.87 34.35
C PHE A 660 -10.38 -7.06 33.32
N SER A 661 -10.58 -7.61 32.12
CA SER A 661 -11.37 -6.97 31.05
C SER A 661 -12.84 -6.79 31.47
N LEU A 662 -13.45 -7.81 32.07
CA LEU A 662 -14.82 -7.76 32.59
C LEU A 662 -14.97 -6.71 33.69
N ALA A 663 -14.02 -6.61 34.62
CA ALA A 663 -14.05 -5.57 35.67
C ALA A 663 -14.06 -4.16 35.06
N ILE A 664 -13.28 -3.93 34.01
CA ILE A 664 -13.25 -2.66 33.27
C ILE A 664 -14.57 -2.45 32.51
N ILE A 665 -15.12 -3.48 31.86
CA ILE A 665 -16.42 -3.42 31.16
C ILE A 665 -17.57 -3.11 32.13
N THR A 666 -17.63 -3.77 33.28
CA THR A 666 -18.64 -3.48 34.31
C THR A 666 -18.57 -2.02 34.74
N ARG A 667 -17.36 -1.52 35.01
CA ARG A 667 -17.18 -0.11 35.36
C ARG A 667 -17.68 0.82 34.25
N MET A 668 -17.37 0.52 32.99
CA MET A 668 -17.86 1.28 31.84
C MET A 668 -19.38 1.22 31.72
N ALA A 669 -19.99 0.06 31.95
CA ALA A 669 -21.44 -0.13 31.89
C ALA A 669 -22.18 0.68 32.98
N ILE A 670 -21.68 0.67 34.22
CA ILE A 670 -22.27 1.42 35.33
C ILE A 670 -22.12 2.93 35.12
N LEU A 671 -20.95 3.38 34.64
CA LEU A 671 -20.76 4.79 34.30
C LEU A 671 -21.62 5.19 33.10
N GLY A 672 -21.97 4.26 32.21
CA GLY A 672 -22.93 4.44 31.13
C GLY A 672 -22.64 5.69 30.29
N LYS A 673 -23.63 6.58 30.18
CA LYS A 673 -23.51 7.85 29.46
C LYS A 673 -22.45 8.78 30.05
N LEU A 674 -22.03 8.61 31.31
CA LEU A 674 -21.01 9.44 31.96
C LEU A 674 -19.58 9.02 31.58
N PHE A 675 -19.40 7.84 30.98
CA PHE A 675 -18.11 7.40 30.47
C PHE A 675 -17.94 7.88 29.01
N PRO A 676 -16.97 8.76 28.69
CA PRO A 676 -16.87 9.36 27.36
C PRO A 676 -16.57 8.34 26.24
N ASP A 677 -17.15 8.54 25.05
CA ASP A 677 -17.06 7.59 23.92
C ASP A 677 -15.62 7.34 23.44
N TYR A 678 -14.80 8.39 23.34
CA TYR A 678 -13.39 8.24 22.94
C TYR A 678 -12.57 7.37 23.92
N ARG A 679 -12.97 7.31 25.20
CA ARG A 679 -12.32 6.41 26.17
C ARG A 679 -12.85 4.99 26.07
N ARG A 680 -14.13 4.81 25.70
CA ARG A 680 -14.66 3.47 25.40
C ARG A 680 -13.91 2.88 24.23
N GLU A 681 -13.70 3.66 23.17
CA GLU A 681 -12.88 3.27 22.02
C GLU A 681 -11.44 2.90 22.44
N TRP A 682 -10.80 3.68 23.31
CA TRP A 682 -9.45 3.40 23.79
C TRP A 682 -9.37 2.09 24.60
N TRP A 683 -10.27 1.87 25.56
CA TRP A 683 -10.35 0.62 26.32
C TRP A 683 -10.74 -0.55 25.43
N GLY A 684 -11.60 -0.33 24.43
CA GLY A 684 -11.98 -1.32 23.42
C GLY A 684 -10.81 -1.76 22.55
N ARG A 685 -9.97 -0.84 22.07
CA ARG A 685 -8.74 -1.16 21.33
C ARG A 685 -7.72 -1.91 22.19
N THR A 686 -7.51 -1.44 23.42
CA THR A 686 -6.62 -2.12 24.39
C THR A 686 -7.09 -3.55 24.65
N GLY A 687 -8.39 -3.75 24.88
CA GLY A 687 -9.02 -5.07 25.00
C GLY A 687 -8.84 -5.91 23.74
N GLY A 688 -8.97 -5.31 22.54
CA GLY A 688 -8.71 -5.99 21.28
C GLY A 688 -7.27 -6.52 21.15
N TYR A 689 -6.26 -5.77 21.62
CA TYR A 689 -4.87 -6.26 21.66
C TYR A 689 -4.66 -7.38 22.68
N ILE A 690 -5.26 -7.25 23.88
CA ILE A 690 -5.22 -8.30 24.91
C ILE A 690 -5.87 -9.59 24.37
N ASN A 691 -7.02 -9.51 23.73
CA ASN A 691 -7.74 -10.67 23.20
C ASN A 691 -6.96 -11.36 22.06
N ARG A 692 -6.24 -10.58 21.23
CA ARG A 692 -5.31 -11.14 20.23
C ARG A 692 -4.17 -11.91 20.90
N PHE A 693 -3.59 -11.36 21.96
CA PHE A 693 -2.57 -12.05 22.74
C PHE A 693 -3.12 -13.32 23.41
N VAL A 694 -4.32 -13.25 24.01
CA VAL A 694 -5.00 -14.40 24.63
C VAL A 694 -5.19 -15.53 23.62
N LEU A 695 -5.71 -15.21 22.43
CA LEU A 695 -5.91 -16.20 21.36
C LEU A 695 -4.57 -16.85 20.97
N PHE A 696 -3.53 -16.05 20.73
CA PHE A 696 -2.20 -16.55 20.37
C PHE A 696 -1.57 -17.40 21.47
N TRP A 697 -1.68 -16.97 22.72
CA TRP A 697 -1.19 -17.68 23.90
C TRP A 697 -1.85 -19.06 24.04
N VAL A 698 -3.18 -19.11 23.95
CA VAL A 698 -3.93 -20.37 24.04
C VAL A 698 -3.53 -21.32 22.92
N ILE A 699 -3.46 -20.85 21.67
CA ILE A 699 -3.07 -21.69 20.52
C ILE A 699 -1.66 -22.26 20.72
N ILE A 700 -0.69 -21.42 21.10
CA ILE A 700 0.70 -21.87 21.24
C ILE A 700 0.89 -22.77 22.46
N CYS A 701 0.34 -22.42 23.62
CA CYS A 701 0.47 -23.25 24.81
C CYS A 701 -0.28 -24.59 24.63
N PHE A 702 -1.41 -24.59 23.93
CA PHE A 702 -2.09 -25.83 23.56
C PHE A 702 -1.18 -26.70 22.68
N ALA A 703 -0.53 -26.08 21.67
CA ALA A 703 0.43 -26.76 20.83
C ALA A 703 1.62 -27.31 21.61
N VAL A 704 2.15 -26.58 22.59
CA VAL A 704 3.34 -27.00 23.34
C VAL A 704 3.02 -28.01 24.45
N PHE A 705 1.89 -27.89 25.13
CA PHE A 705 1.59 -28.67 26.33
C PHE A 705 0.65 -29.85 26.10
N ILE A 706 -0.31 -29.75 25.18
CA ILE A 706 -1.35 -30.76 24.98
C ILE A 706 -1.09 -31.59 23.72
N MET A 707 -0.67 -30.95 22.62
CA MET A 707 -0.41 -31.67 21.37
C MET A 707 0.71 -32.72 21.42
N PRO A 708 1.79 -32.63 22.25
CA PRO A 708 2.77 -33.70 22.33
C PRO A 708 2.16 -35.01 22.83
N ASP A 709 1.26 -34.94 23.82
CA ASP A 709 0.62 -36.13 24.39
C ASP A 709 -0.32 -36.77 23.37
N LEU A 710 -1.12 -35.94 22.67
CA LEU A 710 -1.93 -36.39 21.52
C LEU A 710 -1.07 -37.05 20.44
N TRP A 711 0.13 -36.53 20.18
CA TRP A 711 1.09 -37.13 19.26
C TRP A 711 1.61 -38.49 19.77
N THR A 712 1.91 -38.62 21.06
CA THR A 712 2.33 -39.91 21.63
C THR A 712 1.23 -40.95 21.61
N ASP A 713 -0.01 -40.57 21.89
CA ASP A 713 -1.17 -41.47 21.86
C ASP A 713 -1.52 -41.85 20.42
N PHE A 714 -1.42 -40.90 19.50
CA PHE A 714 -1.48 -41.16 18.07
C PHE A 714 -0.39 -42.18 17.66
N ARG A 715 0.87 -41.98 18.07
CA ARG A 715 2.00 -42.90 17.76
C ARG A 715 1.87 -44.27 18.45
N ALA A 716 1.33 -44.33 19.66
CA ALA A 716 1.19 -45.56 20.44
C ALA A 716 0.07 -46.46 19.87
N ASN A 717 -1.09 -45.87 19.55
CA ASN A 717 -2.18 -46.56 18.85
C ASN A 717 -1.81 -46.94 17.39
N PHE A 718 -0.78 -46.29 16.84
CA PHE A 718 -0.22 -46.53 15.51
C PHE A 718 0.79 -47.70 15.47
N ARG A 719 1.36 -48.13 16.61
CA ARG A 719 2.24 -49.31 16.69
C ARG A 719 1.49 -50.65 16.76
N SER A 720 0.22 -50.66 17.15
CA SER A 720 -0.60 -51.87 17.34
C SER A 720 -1.44 -52.28 16.12
N ASN A 721 -1.66 -51.37 15.15
CA ASN A 721 -2.45 -51.61 13.93
C ASN A 721 -1.63 -51.36 12.66
N MET A 722 -0.68 -52.27 12.38
CA MET A 722 0.24 -52.16 11.24
C MET A 722 -0.22 -53.01 10.06
N SER A 723 -0.91 -52.39 9.09
CA SER A 723 -0.93 -52.83 7.66
C SER A 723 -1.66 -51.90 6.68
N ILE A 724 -2.49 -50.94 7.11
CA ILE A 724 -3.27 -50.10 6.15
C ILE A 724 -3.21 -48.59 6.42
N VAL A 725 -2.77 -48.14 7.61
CA VAL A 725 -3.02 -46.74 8.06
C VAL A 725 -1.84 -45.78 7.88
N ILE A 726 -0.60 -46.26 7.74
CA ILE A 726 0.56 -45.38 7.44
C ILE A 726 0.33 -44.57 6.13
N PRO A 727 -0.22 -45.14 5.05
CA PRO A 727 -0.62 -44.39 3.87
C PRO A 727 -1.84 -43.47 4.10
N VAL A 728 -2.72 -43.76 5.06
CA VAL A 728 -4.00 -43.04 5.25
C VAL A 728 -3.88 -41.89 6.23
N ALA A 729 -2.94 -41.87 7.19
CA ALA A 729 -2.78 -40.74 8.09
C ALA A 729 -1.76 -39.70 7.58
N TRP A 730 -0.62 -40.15 7.03
CA TRP A 730 0.31 -39.27 6.32
C TRP A 730 -0.22 -38.92 4.93
N GLY A 731 -0.68 -39.91 4.16
CA GLY A 731 -1.32 -39.65 2.87
C GLY A 731 -2.77 -39.16 2.98
N GLY A 732 -3.40 -39.18 4.15
CA GLY A 732 -4.70 -38.53 4.37
C GLY A 732 -4.58 -37.06 4.77
N TRP A 733 -3.68 -36.68 5.68
CA TRP A 733 -3.43 -35.24 5.93
C TRP A 733 -2.77 -34.58 4.72
N ALA A 734 -1.69 -35.17 4.20
CA ALA A 734 -1.05 -34.68 2.97
C ALA A 734 -1.98 -34.84 1.76
N GLY A 735 -2.83 -35.86 1.72
CA GLY A 735 -3.82 -36.04 0.65
C GLY A 735 -4.99 -35.07 0.73
N ILE A 736 -5.51 -34.76 1.92
CA ILE A 736 -6.54 -33.72 2.14
C ILE A 736 -5.97 -32.35 1.79
N ILE A 737 -4.72 -32.08 2.14
CA ILE A 737 -4.03 -30.86 1.74
C ILE A 737 -3.79 -30.83 0.24
N ALA A 738 -3.24 -31.88 -0.36
CA ALA A 738 -2.99 -31.95 -1.79
C ALA A 738 -4.30 -31.85 -2.60
N TRP A 739 -5.36 -32.50 -2.13
CA TRP A 739 -6.70 -32.43 -2.72
C TRP A 739 -7.33 -31.04 -2.52
N GLY A 740 -7.26 -30.47 -1.33
CA GLY A 740 -7.78 -29.13 -1.02
C GLY A 740 -7.05 -28.02 -1.77
N VAL A 741 -5.72 -28.12 -1.89
CA VAL A 741 -4.88 -27.25 -2.70
C VAL A 741 -5.20 -27.42 -4.19
N LYS A 742 -5.29 -28.66 -4.69
CA LYS A 742 -5.69 -28.94 -6.07
C LYS A 742 -7.05 -28.31 -6.39
N ILE A 743 -8.02 -28.42 -5.48
CA ILE A 743 -9.35 -27.81 -5.63
C ILE A 743 -9.26 -26.27 -5.58
N ALA A 744 -8.50 -25.69 -4.66
CA ALA A 744 -8.34 -24.24 -4.56
C ALA A 744 -7.69 -23.62 -5.82
N PHE A 745 -6.77 -24.35 -6.46
CA PHE A 745 -6.19 -23.94 -7.73
C PHE A 745 -7.10 -24.24 -8.94
N ALA A 746 -7.96 -25.26 -8.87
CA ALA A 746 -8.93 -25.60 -9.92
C ALA A 746 -10.19 -24.71 -9.89
N SER A 747 -10.62 -24.21 -8.73
CA SER A 747 -11.84 -23.40 -8.58
C SER A 747 -11.75 -21.99 -9.18
N LYS A 748 -10.67 -21.65 -9.87
CA LYS A 748 -10.54 -20.41 -10.66
C LYS A 748 -11.17 -20.53 -12.05
N GLY A 749 -11.66 -21.71 -12.45
CA GLY A 749 -12.15 -21.98 -13.81
C GLY A 749 -13.64 -22.23 -13.99
N ASP A 750 -14.36 -22.77 -13.00
CA ASP A 750 -15.74 -23.23 -13.19
C ASP A 750 -16.68 -22.79 -12.06
N GLU A 751 -17.51 -21.77 -12.34
CA GLU A 751 -18.71 -21.47 -11.55
C GLU A 751 -19.87 -22.39 -11.95
N GLU A 752 -19.77 -23.69 -11.65
CA GLU A 752 -20.98 -24.52 -11.62
C GLU A 752 -21.69 -24.37 -10.26
N SER A 753 -22.81 -23.66 -10.30
CA SER A 753 -23.72 -23.41 -9.18
C SER A 753 -24.47 -24.67 -8.73
N GLY A 754 -23.82 -25.51 -7.92
CA GLY A 754 -24.43 -26.63 -7.20
C GLY A 754 -24.21 -26.56 -5.68
N LYS A 755 -25.04 -27.26 -4.89
CA LYS A 755 -24.81 -27.46 -3.43
C LYS A 755 -23.40 -28.00 -3.13
N THR A 756 -22.81 -28.72 -4.08
CA THR A 756 -21.42 -29.20 -4.07
C THR A 756 -20.41 -28.04 -4.04
N GLY A 757 -20.66 -26.95 -4.79
CA GLY A 757 -19.82 -25.75 -4.81
C GLY A 757 -19.76 -25.02 -3.47
N TYR A 758 -20.88 -24.99 -2.72
CA TYR A 758 -20.91 -24.39 -1.38
C TYR A 758 -20.04 -25.16 -0.38
N ILE A 759 -20.14 -26.50 -0.36
CA ILE A 759 -19.31 -27.36 0.50
C ILE A 759 -17.84 -27.25 0.12
N VAL A 760 -17.53 -27.25 -1.17
CA VAL A 760 -16.18 -27.05 -1.70
C VAL A 760 -15.60 -25.70 -1.25
N ASN A 761 -16.38 -24.62 -1.29
CA ASN A 761 -15.96 -23.29 -0.86
C ASN A 761 -15.68 -23.24 0.65
N ILE A 762 -16.47 -23.95 1.46
CA ILE A 762 -16.20 -24.12 2.90
C ILE A 762 -14.89 -24.89 3.12
N ILE A 763 -14.70 -26.01 2.41
CA ILE A 763 -13.48 -26.84 2.54
C ILE A 763 -12.24 -26.02 2.19
N VAL A 764 -12.24 -25.27 1.07
CA VAL A 764 -11.12 -24.41 0.66
C VAL A 764 -10.78 -23.37 1.74
N LYS A 765 -11.79 -22.80 2.40
CA LYS A 765 -11.59 -21.87 3.53
C LYS A 765 -11.04 -22.55 4.77
N LEU A 766 -11.32 -23.85 4.98
CA LEU A 766 -10.85 -24.63 6.13
C LEU A 766 -9.45 -25.25 5.94
N VAL A 767 -9.02 -25.52 4.71
CA VAL A 767 -7.72 -26.15 4.38
C VAL A 767 -6.52 -25.48 5.09
N PRO A 768 -6.38 -24.13 5.10
CA PRO A 768 -5.26 -23.48 5.79
C PRO A 768 -5.23 -23.75 7.30
N PHE A 769 -6.39 -23.87 7.94
CA PHE A 769 -6.49 -24.15 9.36
C PHE A 769 -6.12 -25.61 9.68
N ILE A 770 -6.56 -26.56 8.86
CA ILE A 770 -6.18 -27.98 8.99
C ILE A 770 -4.68 -28.15 8.78
N PHE A 771 -4.11 -27.44 7.81
CA PHE A 771 -2.67 -27.39 7.58
C PHE A 771 -1.92 -26.85 8.80
N MET A 772 -2.37 -25.73 9.35
CA MET A 772 -1.78 -25.09 10.53
C MET A 772 -1.79 -26.03 11.75
N ILE A 773 -2.91 -26.71 12.02
CA ILE A 773 -3.00 -27.71 13.10
C ILE A 773 -1.97 -28.82 12.88
N GLY A 774 -1.81 -29.32 11.65
CA GLY A 774 -0.79 -30.34 11.33
C GLY A 774 0.64 -29.85 11.56
N VAL A 775 0.97 -28.63 11.16
CA VAL A 775 2.29 -28.03 11.39
C VAL A 775 2.56 -27.84 12.88
N LEU A 776 1.57 -27.37 13.66
CA LEU A 776 1.69 -27.24 15.11
C LEU A 776 1.91 -28.61 15.77
N LEU A 777 1.18 -29.65 15.34
CA LEU A 777 1.33 -31.02 15.85
C LEU A 777 2.74 -31.57 15.60
N ILE A 778 3.25 -31.42 14.37
CA ILE A 778 4.58 -31.89 13.98
C ILE A 778 5.67 -31.12 14.73
N GLY A 779 5.59 -29.79 14.75
CA GLY A 779 6.55 -28.96 15.48
C GLY A 779 6.60 -29.29 16.97
N SER A 780 5.44 -29.56 17.55
CA SER A 780 5.27 -29.94 18.96
C SER A 780 5.89 -31.31 19.28
N GLY A 781 5.59 -32.32 18.45
CA GLY A 781 6.21 -33.64 18.58
C GLY A 781 7.72 -33.60 18.40
N LEU A 782 8.22 -32.78 17.46
CA LEU A 782 9.65 -32.66 17.16
C LEU A 782 10.42 -31.97 18.29
N ILE A 783 9.92 -30.84 18.81
CA ILE A 783 10.61 -30.15 19.92
C ILE A 783 10.65 -31.00 21.19
N ASN A 784 9.58 -31.74 21.47
CA ASN A 784 9.54 -32.64 22.62
C ASN A 784 10.57 -33.77 22.44
N TRP A 785 10.65 -34.37 21.24
CA TRP A 785 11.65 -35.39 20.93
C TRP A 785 13.10 -34.89 21.04
N ILE A 786 13.39 -33.67 20.57
CA ILE A 786 14.73 -33.06 20.68
C ILE A 786 15.13 -32.87 22.16
N ARG A 787 14.16 -32.60 23.03
CA ARG A 787 14.36 -32.22 24.43
C ARG A 787 14.20 -33.39 25.41
N GLU A 788 13.69 -34.51 24.95
CA GLU A 788 13.42 -35.72 25.74
C GLU A 788 14.71 -36.24 26.40
N GLY A 789 14.64 -36.56 27.70
CA GLY A 789 15.78 -37.13 28.45
C GLY A 789 16.92 -36.16 28.78
N ASN A 790 16.86 -34.90 28.35
CA ASN A 790 17.94 -33.92 28.56
C ASN A 790 17.83 -33.15 29.88
N THR A 791 18.98 -32.72 30.42
CA THR A 791 19.02 -31.88 31.63
C THR A 791 18.48 -30.46 31.39
N GLY A 792 18.18 -29.72 32.46
CA GLY A 792 17.70 -28.34 32.38
C GLY A 792 18.64 -27.43 31.59
N VAL A 793 19.94 -27.53 31.87
CA VAL A 793 20.99 -26.72 31.22
C VAL A 793 21.12 -27.04 29.73
N VAL A 794 21.10 -28.33 29.36
CA VAL A 794 21.19 -28.74 27.94
C VAL A 794 20.02 -28.18 27.14
N ASN A 795 18.80 -28.27 27.69
CA ASN A 795 17.60 -27.73 27.06
C ASN A 795 17.62 -26.20 26.90
N PHE A 796 18.18 -25.48 27.88
CA PHE A 796 18.40 -24.04 27.76
C PHE A 796 19.38 -23.72 26.61
N LEU A 797 20.51 -24.45 26.55
CA LEU A 797 21.47 -24.33 25.44
C LEU A 797 20.84 -24.70 24.09
N THR A 798 19.96 -25.69 24.02
CA THR A 798 19.18 -26.01 22.81
C THR A 798 18.33 -24.83 22.37
N THR A 799 17.65 -24.16 23.31
CA THR A 799 16.83 -22.97 23.01
C THR A 799 17.69 -21.84 22.45
N VAL A 800 18.84 -21.57 23.07
CA VAL A 800 19.80 -20.56 22.59
C VAL A 800 20.34 -20.95 21.20
N GLY A 801 20.69 -22.22 21.00
CA GLY A 801 21.16 -22.73 19.72
C GLY A 801 20.12 -22.58 18.60
N LEU A 802 18.87 -22.97 18.85
CA LEU A 802 17.75 -22.80 17.91
C LEU A 802 17.54 -21.32 17.56
N PHE A 803 17.57 -20.44 18.56
CA PHE A 803 17.46 -19.00 18.33
C PHE A 803 18.61 -18.46 17.45
N LEU A 804 19.86 -18.81 17.76
CA LEU A 804 21.03 -18.36 16.99
C LEU A 804 21.00 -18.88 15.55
N ILE A 805 20.63 -20.15 15.34
CA ILE A 805 20.48 -20.74 14.00
C ILE A 805 19.36 -20.04 13.24
N THR A 806 18.20 -19.84 13.87
CA THR A 806 17.05 -19.15 13.27
C THR A 806 17.43 -17.73 12.87
N TYR A 807 18.11 -16.99 13.75
CA TYR A 807 18.58 -15.64 13.49
C TYR A 807 19.59 -15.60 12.33
N PHE A 808 20.58 -16.48 12.34
CA PHE A 808 21.59 -16.60 11.29
C PHE A 808 20.96 -16.94 9.93
N LEU A 809 20.06 -17.93 9.87
CA LEU A 809 19.38 -18.29 8.63
C LEU A 809 18.40 -17.21 8.18
N SER A 810 17.74 -16.50 9.09
CA SER A 810 16.87 -15.36 8.73
C SER A 810 17.63 -14.22 8.07
N TRP A 811 18.90 -14.06 8.41
CA TRP A 811 19.82 -13.12 7.78
C TRP A 811 20.36 -13.65 6.44
N ARG A 812 20.62 -14.96 6.33
CA ARG A 812 21.26 -15.54 5.13
C ARG A 812 20.28 -15.95 4.03
N VAL A 813 19.07 -16.35 4.38
CA VAL A 813 18.01 -16.81 3.47
C VAL A 813 17.19 -15.60 3.04
N GLY A 814 17.48 -15.09 1.84
CA GLY A 814 16.76 -13.97 1.24
C GLY A 814 15.32 -14.35 0.90
N VAL A 815 14.38 -13.43 1.17
CA VAL A 815 12.98 -13.69 0.86
C VAL A 815 12.79 -13.79 -0.65
N ASN A 816 13.51 -13.03 -1.48
CA ASN A 816 13.36 -13.16 -2.92
C ASN A 816 14.16 -14.34 -3.51
N GLU A 817 15.39 -14.54 -3.03
CA GLU A 817 16.34 -15.56 -3.53
C GLU A 817 15.73 -16.97 -3.55
N PHE A 818 15.00 -17.33 -2.50
CA PHE A 818 14.37 -18.65 -2.34
C PHE A 818 12.88 -18.67 -2.72
N SER A 819 12.43 -17.76 -3.60
CA SER A 819 11.08 -17.80 -4.19
C SER A 819 11.07 -18.55 -5.54
N LEU A 820 9.88 -18.69 -6.16
CA LEU A 820 9.78 -19.17 -7.55
C LEU A 820 10.11 -18.08 -8.58
N HIS A 821 10.23 -16.82 -8.16
CA HIS A 821 10.44 -15.69 -9.07
C HIS A 821 11.68 -15.86 -9.94
N HIS A 822 12.83 -16.25 -9.36
CA HIS A 822 14.07 -16.40 -10.14
C HIS A 822 13.96 -17.46 -11.24
N PHE A 823 13.31 -18.58 -10.94
CA PHE A 823 13.07 -19.62 -11.92
C PHE A 823 12.22 -19.08 -13.08
N TYR A 824 11.10 -18.46 -12.75
CA TYR A 824 10.18 -17.84 -13.71
C TYR A 824 10.86 -16.75 -14.55
N ARG A 825 11.54 -15.79 -13.90
CA ARG A 825 12.32 -14.72 -14.52
C ARG A 825 13.33 -15.25 -15.53
N ASN A 826 14.12 -16.25 -15.16
CA ASN A 826 15.14 -16.78 -16.05
C ASN A 826 14.55 -17.47 -17.28
N ARG A 827 13.40 -18.14 -17.14
CA ARG A 827 12.68 -18.76 -18.27
C ARG A 827 12.12 -17.71 -19.22
N LEU A 828 11.52 -16.65 -18.69
CA LEU A 828 11.05 -15.52 -19.50
C LEU A 828 12.20 -14.82 -20.23
N ILE A 829 13.30 -14.51 -19.54
CA ILE A 829 14.49 -13.88 -20.16
C ILE A 829 15.01 -14.76 -21.29
N ARG A 830 15.12 -16.07 -21.09
CA ARG A 830 15.59 -16.98 -22.16
C ARG A 830 14.64 -17.00 -23.37
N ALA A 831 13.34 -17.05 -23.13
CA ALA A 831 12.34 -17.15 -24.20
C ALA A 831 12.21 -15.84 -24.99
N PHE A 832 12.04 -14.72 -24.31
CA PHE A 832 11.78 -13.42 -24.93
C PHE A 832 13.08 -12.65 -25.17
N MET A 833 13.90 -12.45 -24.15
CA MET A 833 15.11 -11.66 -24.33
C MET A 833 16.20 -12.42 -25.10
N GLY A 834 16.33 -13.74 -24.91
CA GLY A 834 17.26 -14.58 -25.65
C GLY A 834 16.96 -14.65 -27.15
N ALA A 835 15.69 -14.47 -27.55
CA ALA A 835 15.27 -14.47 -28.96
C ALA A 835 15.94 -13.38 -29.79
N THR A 836 16.29 -12.26 -29.16
CA THR A 836 16.83 -11.07 -29.84
C THR A 836 18.36 -11.07 -29.92
N ARG A 837 19.04 -12.12 -29.41
CA ARG A 837 20.49 -12.31 -29.58
C ARG A 837 20.81 -12.90 -30.96
N SER A 838 21.92 -12.46 -31.55
CA SER A 838 22.49 -13.12 -32.73
C SER A 838 22.82 -14.59 -32.42
N ARG A 839 22.78 -15.45 -33.44
CA ARG A 839 22.98 -16.89 -33.26
C ARG A 839 24.41 -17.18 -32.82
N GLU A 840 25.35 -16.52 -33.49
CA GLU A 840 26.77 -16.68 -33.25
C GLU A 840 27.16 -16.23 -31.85
N ASP A 841 26.69 -15.07 -31.40
CA ASP A 841 27.06 -14.56 -30.08
C ASP A 841 26.51 -15.46 -28.98
N ARG A 842 25.24 -15.85 -29.09
CA ARG A 842 24.61 -16.71 -28.08
C ARG A 842 25.23 -18.11 -28.03
N ILE A 843 25.67 -18.67 -29.16
CA ILE A 843 26.41 -19.95 -29.15
C ILE A 843 27.75 -19.81 -28.42
N LYS A 844 28.41 -18.66 -28.52
CA LYS A 844 29.69 -18.39 -27.84
C LYS A 844 29.51 -18.12 -26.34
N THR A 845 28.45 -17.44 -25.93
CA THR A 845 28.27 -16.96 -24.54
C THR A 845 27.31 -17.78 -23.69
N ALA A 846 26.34 -18.49 -24.29
CA ALA A 846 25.39 -19.29 -23.53
C ALA A 846 26.04 -20.53 -22.92
N ASN A 847 25.63 -20.86 -21.71
CA ASN A 847 26.04 -22.10 -21.07
C ASN A 847 25.47 -23.30 -21.84
N ALA A 848 26.33 -24.16 -22.39
CA ALA A 848 25.91 -25.29 -23.22
C ALA A 848 25.04 -26.32 -22.47
N PHE A 849 25.16 -26.41 -21.15
CA PHE A 849 24.39 -27.34 -20.33
C PHE A 849 23.01 -26.78 -19.96
N THR A 850 22.94 -25.54 -19.48
CA THR A 850 21.67 -24.94 -19.00
C THR A 850 20.91 -24.20 -20.10
N GLY A 851 21.60 -23.79 -21.16
CA GLY A 851 21.06 -22.94 -22.24
C GLY A 851 20.79 -21.49 -21.81
N PHE A 852 21.20 -21.08 -20.60
CA PHE A 852 21.10 -19.70 -20.12
C PHE A 852 22.34 -18.89 -20.48
N ASP A 853 22.14 -17.61 -20.73
CA ASP A 853 23.19 -16.64 -21.02
C ASP A 853 22.95 -15.39 -20.16
N THR A 854 23.98 -14.92 -19.45
CA THR A 854 23.88 -13.70 -18.63
C THR A 854 23.69 -12.45 -19.49
N ASN A 855 24.11 -12.50 -20.76
CA ASN A 855 23.94 -11.42 -21.73
C ASN A 855 22.59 -11.47 -22.45
N ASP A 856 21.72 -12.45 -22.14
CA ASP A 856 20.34 -12.44 -22.62
C ASP A 856 19.56 -11.25 -22.05
N ASP A 857 19.92 -10.72 -20.87
CA ASP A 857 19.23 -9.59 -20.23
C ASP A 857 19.91 -8.24 -20.54
N ILE A 858 19.17 -7.13 -20.42
CA ILE A 858 19.63 -5.76 -20.72
C ILE A 858 19.32 -4.86 -19.54
N LEU A 859 20.24 -3.95 -19.20
CA LEU A 859 19.99 -2.92 -18.18
C LEU A 859 18.85 -1.99 -18.65
N LEU A 860 17.83 -1.81 -17.83
CA LEU A 860 16.70 -0.93 -18.18
C LEU A 860 17.18 0.51 -18.40
N SER A 861 18.16 0.95 -17.61
CA SER A 861 18.79 2.26 -17.71
C SER A 861 19.50 2.52 -19.05
N SER A 862 19.79 1.48 -19.83
CA SER A 862 20.43 1.58 -21.15
C SER A 862 19.44 1.72 -22.31
N MET A 863 18.14 1.69 -22.05
CA MET A 863 17.09 1.81 -23.08
C MET A 863 16.84 3.29 -23.42
N LYS A 864 17.92 3.99 -23.81
CA LYS A 864 17.96 5.42 -24.13
C LYS A 864 18.66 5.68 -25.47
N VAL A 865 18.39 6.84 -26.06
CA VAL A 865 18.94 7.32 -27.33
C VAL A 865 20.46 7.41 -27.26
N ASP A 866 21.00 7.94 -26.16
CA ASP A 866 22.45 8.08 -25.94
C ASP A 866 23.18 6.73 -25.95
N ASP A 867 22.49 5.66 -25.55
CA ASP A 867 23.02 4.31 -25.57
C ASP A 867 22.72 3.57 -26.89
N GLY A 868 22.09 4.22 -27.87
CA GLY A 868 21.73 3.64 -29.17
C GLY A 868 20.35 2.97 -29.24
N TYR A 869 19.40 3.37 -28.38
CA TYR A 869 18.00 2.93 -28.46
C TYR A 869 17.07 4.10 -28.84
N PHE A 870 16.39 3.99 -29.98
CA PHE A 870 15.46 5.03 -30.46
C PHE A 870 14.09 4.44 -30.84
N GLY A 871 13.72 3.31 -30.22
CA GLY A 871 12.35 2.79 -30.28
C GLY A 871 11.40 3.50 -29.30
N PRO A 872 10.14 3.04 -29.19
CA PRO A 872 9.17 3.58 -28.24
C PRO A 872 9.69 3.50 -26.80
N TYR A 873 9.48 4.54 -26.00
CA TYR A 873 9.91 4.60 -24.62
C TYR A 873 9.18 3.52 -23.78
N PRO A 874 9.88 2.54 -23.18
CA PRO A 874 9.24 1.44 -22.49
C PRO A 874 8.76 1.82 -21.08
N ILE A 875 7.51 1.48 -20.79
CA ILE A 875 6.87 1.58 -19.47
C ILE A 875 6.44 0.17 -19.05
N LEU A 876 7.07 -0.35 -18.02
CA LEU A 876 6.74 -1.65 -17.42
C LEU A 876 5.95 -1.42 -16.13
N ASN A 877 4.65 -1.73 -16.19
CA ASN A 877 3.74 -1.48 -15.09
C ASN A 877 3.72 -2.65 -14.11
N THR A 878 3.77 -2.34 -12.82
CA THR A 878 3.70 -3.31 -11.72
C THR A 878 2.76 -2.79 -10.65
N ALA A 879 2.20 -3.69 -9.83
CA ALA A 879 1.37 -3.30 -8.70
C ALA A 879 2.21 -3.27 -7.42
N LEU A 880 2.29 -2.10 -6.79
CA LEU A 880 2.79 -1.94 -5.43
C LEU A 880 1.71 -2.40 -4.45
N ASN A 881 1.96 -3.48 -3.71
CA ASN A 881 0.99 -3.99 -2.75
C ASN A 881 0.96 -3.15 -1.47
N ALA A 882 -0.21 -2.66 -1.11
CA ALA A 882 -0.47 -1.82 0.05
C ALA A 882 -1.69 -2.38 0.82
N THR A 883 -1.60 -3.58 1.38
CA THR A 883 -2.73 -4.20 2.10
C THR A 883 -2.95 -3.61 3.49
N VAL A 884 -1.94 -2.94 4.04
CA VAL A 884 -2.02 -2.14 5.27
C VAL A 884 -2.11 -0.67 4.86
N VAL A 885 -3.33 -0.13 4.74
CA VAL A 885 -3.53 1.31 4.50
C VAL A 885 -4.19 1.96 5.70
N SER A 886 -3.55 2.99 6.24
CA SER A 886 -4.07 3.84 7.31
C SER A 886 -5.18 4.79 6.83
N ALA A 887 -5.18 5.13 5.54
CA ALA A 887 -6.14 6.03 4.92
C ALA A 887 -7.37 5.26 4.37
N LEU A 888 -8.56 5.65 4.81
CA LEU A 888 -9.84 5.01 4.48
C LEU A 888 -10.17 5.00 2.97
N ASP A 889 -9.65 5.97 2.23
CA ASP A 889 -9.88 6.14 0.79
C ASP A 889 -9.18 5.11 -0.10
N ARG A 890 -8.29 4.29 0.49
CA ARG A 890 -7.45 3.32 -0.22
C ARG A 890 -7.66 1.88 0.26
N GLN A 891 -8.62 1.66 1.18
CA GLN A 891 -8.88 0.33 1.75
C GLN A 891 -9.33 -0.71 0.73
N ASP A 892 -10.07 -0.28 -0.29
CA ASP A 892 -10.55 -1.21 -1.32
C ASP A 892 -9.45 -1.55 -2.32
N ARG A 893 -8.64 -0.58 -2.75
CA ARG A 893 -7.64 -0.76 -3.82
C ARG A 893 -6.51 -1.70 -3.42
N LYS A 894 -6.00 -1.56 -2.18
CA LYS A 894 -4.86 -2.31 -1.62
C LYS A 894 -3.60 -2.35 -2.52
N ALA A 895 -3.50 -1.51 -3.55
CA ALA A 895 -2.36 -1.43 -4.45
C ALA A 895 -2.28 -0.06 -5.15
N GLU A 896 -1.06 0.32 -5.58
CA GLU A 896 -0.76 1.52 -6.38
C GLU A 896 0.06 1.17 -7.63
N SER A 897 0.04 2.05 -8.64
CA SER A 897 0.86 1.92 -9.87
C SER A 897 2.34 2.15 -9.54
N PHE A 898 3.18 1.14 -9.74
CA PHE A 898 4.63 1.27 -9.69
C PHE A 898 5.20 0.99 -11.07
N VAL A 899 6.01 1.93 -11.59
CA VAL A 899 6.56 1.82 -12.94
C VAL A 899 8.07 1.61 -12.93
N PHE A 900 8.52 0.79 -13.87
CA PHE A 900 9.91 0.69 -14.28
C PHE A 900 10.06 1.36 -15.65
N THR A 901 10.85 2.43 -15.72
CA THR A 901 11.18 3.13 -16.98
C THR A 901 12.69 3.33 -17.11
N PRO A 902 13.24 3.60 -18.32
CA PRO A 902 14.67 3.80 -18.53
C PRO A 902 15.30 4.92 -17.69
N LEU A 903 14.57 6.01 -17.45
CA LEU A 903 15.09 7.14 -16.68
C LEU A 903 14.80 6.99 -15.18
N TYR A 904 13.58 6.64 -14.81
CA TYR A 904 13.13 6.61 -13.42
C TYR A 904 12.26 5.40 -13.05
N CYS A 905 12.41 4.91 -11.83
CA CYS A 905 11.57 3.88 -11.23
C CYS A 905 10.89 4.41 -9.98
N GLY A 906 9.64 4.01 -9.75
CA GLY A 906 8.92 4.43 -8.56
C GLY A 906 7.42 4.51 -8.71
N TYR A 907 6.82 5.17 -7.74
CA TYR A 907 5.38 5.41 -7.64
C TYR A 907 5.14 6.74 -6.95
N ASP A 908 4.02 7.38 -7.27
CA ASP A 908 3.47 8.50 -6.51
C ASP A 908 1.99 8.23 -6.27
N PHE A 909 1.42 8.88 -5.25
CA PHE A 909 0.00 8.80 -4.97
C PHE A 909 -0.79 9.73 -5.89
N SER A 910 -2.09 9.48 -5.97
CA SER A 910 -3.01 10.42 -6.61
C SER A 910 -2.78 11.85 -6.05
N PRO A 911 -2.62 12.85 -6.93
CA PRO A 911 -2.24 14.21 -6.56
C PRO A 911 -3.27 14.98 -5.73
N THR A 912 -4.42 14.35 -5.43
CA THR A 912 -5.50 14.99 -4.69
C THR A 912 -5.30 15.01 -3.18
N ARG A 913 -4.31 14.29 -2.61
CA ARG A 913 -4.08 14.25 -1.15
C ARG A 913 -2.61 13.96 -0.77
N PRO A 914 -2.02 14.72 0.17
CA PRO A 914 -0.71 14.39 0.72
C PRO A 914 -0.74 13.00 1.39
N SER A 915 0.29 12.20 1.11
CA SER A 915 0.26 10.75 1.36
C SER A 915 0.72 10.34 2.75
N THR A 916 1.38 11.23 3.50
CA THR A 916 2.01 10.92 4.80
C THR A 916 1.95 12.10 5.76
N TYR A 917 0.78 12.34 6.32
CA TYR A 917 0.68 13.09 7.56
C TYR A 917 1.23 12.17 8.68
N ASP A 918 2.27 12.60 9.38
CA ASP A 918 2.82 11.98 10.60
C ASP A 918 3.67 10.70 10.56
N ILE A 919 4.43 10.42 9.49
CA ILE A 919 5.42 9.31 9.52
C ILE A 919 6.83 9.85 9.26
N ASP A 920 7.67 9.80 10.30
CA ASP A 920 9.07 10.21 10.21
C ASP A 920 9.84 9.38 9.18
N HIS A 921 10.75 10.06 8.46
CA HIS A 921 11.64 9.48 7.45
C HIS A 921 10.94 8.85 6.22
N VAL A 922 9.70 9.22 5.90
CA VAL A 922 9.05 8.90 4.62
C VAL A 922 9.00 10.16 3.77
N TYR A 923 9.58 10.12 2.58
CA TYR A 923 9.49 11.23 1.63
C TYR A 923 8.11 11.30 0.98
N GLU A 924 7.58 12.49 0.70
CA GLU A 924 6.27 12.65 0.06
C GLU A 924 6.18 11.98 -1.32
N TYR A 925 7.21 12.16 -2.15
CA TYR A 925 7.34 11.63 -3.50
C TYR A 925 8.13 10.32 -3.55
N GLY A 926 7.96 9.55 -4.62
CA GLY A 926 8.48 8.18 -4.71
C GLY A 926 9.18 7.79 -6.02
N TYR A 927 9.59 8.71 -6.89
CA TYR A 927 10.43 8.36 -8.06
C TYR A 927 11.94 8.53 -7.80
N ARG A 928 12.72 7.59 -8.32
CA ARG A 928 14.20 7.52 -8.19
C ARG A 928 14.85 7.21 -9.55
N PRO A 929 16.10 7.66 -9.79
CA PRO A 929 16.81 7.30 -11.02
C PRO A 929 17.00 5.79 -11.16
N THR A 930 16.72 5.28 -12.35
CA THR A 930 16.74 3.84 -12.64
C THR A 930 18.13 3.26 -12.49
N ASP A 931 19.19 3.97 -12.89
CA ASP A 931 20.59 3.53 -12.85
C ASP A 931 21.14 3.26 -11.43
N LYS A 932 20.46 3.76 -10.40
CA LYS A 932 20.84 3.58 -8.99
C LYS A 932 19.80 2.80 -8.18
N PHE A 933 18.59 2.64 -8.70
CA PHE A 933 17.51 1.97 -7.99
C PHE A 933 17.78 0.47 -7.88
N SER A 934 17.56 -0.13 -6.70
CA SER A 934 17.70 -1.58 -6.44
C SER A 934 19.09 -2.20 -6.64
N ASN A 935 20.01 -1.55 -7.36
CA ASN A 935 21.34 -2.04 -7.65
C ASN A 935 22.26 -0.86 -8.00
N GLU A 936 23.37 -0.74 -7.28
CA GLU A 936 24.38 0.31 -7.52
C GLU A 936 25.14 0.12 -8.83
N LYS A 937 25.06 -1.06 -9.46
CA LYS A 937 25.68 -1.38 -10.75
C LYS A 937 24.76 -1.13 -11.95
N GLY A 938 24.04 -0.01 -11.97
CA GLY A 938 23.26 0.40 -13.15
C GLY A 938 21.76 0.09 -13.11
N GLY A 939 21.21 -0.30 -11.97
CA GLY A 939 19.76 -0.46 -11.81
C GLY A 939 19.19 -1.86 -12.04
N PRO A 940 17.85 -1.99 -12.09
CA PRO A 940 17.18 -3.23 -12.50
C PRO A 940 17.37 -3.49 -14.00
N THR A 941 17.36 -4.77 -14.37
CA THR A 941 17.32 -5.16 -15.78
C THR A 941 15.88 -5.17 -16.30
N ILE A 942 15.72 -4.97 -17.61
CA ILE A 942 14.40 -5.01 -18.26
C ILE A 942 13.73 -6.38 -18.08
N GLY A 943 14.51 -7.47 -18.09
CA GLY A 943 13.99 -8.82 -17.85
C GLY A 943 13.51 -9.04 -16.42
N THR A 944 14.13 -8.40 -15.43
CA THR A 944 13.64 -8.42 -14.04
C THR A 944 12.33 -7.65 -13.92
N ALA A 945 12.26 -6.45 -14.49
CA ALA A 945 11.05 -5.64 -14.47
C ALA A 945 9.88 -6.35 -15.20
N MET A 946 10.15 -7.00 -16.34
CA MET A 946 9.18 -7.87 -17.04
C MET A 946 8.66 -9.00 -16.13
N ALA A 947 9.55 -9.72 -15.46
CA ALA A 947 9.16 -10.83 -14.58
C ALA A 947 8.34 -10.36 -13.37
N ILE A 948 8.65 -9.19 -12.80
CA ILE A 948 7.85 -8.60 -11.72
C ILE A 948 6.47 -8.18 -12.26
N SER A 949 6.43 -7.56 -13.43
CA SER A 949 5.18 -7.16 -14.11
C SER A 949 4.27 -8.34 -14.45
N GLY A 950 4.83 -9.55 -14.64
CA GLY A 950 4.09 -10.79 -14.86
C GLY A 950 3.92 -11.68 -13.62
N ALA A 951 4.18 -11.18 -12.41
CA ALA A 951 4.14 -11.97 -11.18
C ALA A 951 2.70 -12.24 -10.67
N ALA A 952 1.87 -12.91 -11.48
CA ALA A 952 0.44 -13.07 -11.23
C ALA A 952 0.10 -13.88 -9.97
N VAL A 953 1.02 -14.74 -9.50
CA VAL A 953 0.83 -15.57 -8.29
C VAL A 953 1.69 -15.06 -7.14
N ASN A 954 1.08 -14.52 -6.09
CA ASN A 954 1.71 -13.78 -5.00
C ASN A 954 0.81 -13.76 -3.73
N PRO A 955 1.37 -13.77 -2.51
CA PRO A 955 0.56 -13.70 -1.28
C PRO A 955 -0.18 -12.37 -1.11
N ASN A 956 0.39 -11.28 -1.67
CA ASN A 956 -0.21 -9.95 -1.70
C ASN A 956 -0.61 -9.64 -3.16
N TRP A 957 -1.92 -9.54 -3.42
CA TRP A 957 -2.57 -9.45 -4.73
C TRP A 957 -3.46 -8.21 -4.88
N GLY A 958 -3.06 -7.07 -4.32
CA GLY A 958 -3.91 -5.87 -4.31
C GLY A 958 -5.34 -6.17 -3.85
N TYR A 959 -6.33 -5.81 -4.69
CA TYR A 959 -7.76 -6.04 -4.46
C TYR A 959 -8.13 -7.52 -4.20
N HIS A 960 -7.43 -8.48 -4.80
CA HIS A 960 -7.70 -9.91 -4.65
C HIS A 960 -7.00 -10.57 -3.44
N SER A 961 -6.32 -9.79 -2.60
CA SER A 961 -5.59 -10.32 -1.44
C SER A 961 -6.55 -10.94 -0.41
N SER A 962 -6.34 -12.22 -0.08
CA SER A 962 -7.02 -12.91 1.03
C SER A 962 -6.00 -13.58 1.95
N ALA A 963 -6.18 -13.44 3.27
CA ALA A 963 -5.26 -14.03 4.26
C ALA A 963 -5.11 -15.56 4.13
N PRO A 964 -6.19 -16.34 3.86
CA PRO A 964 -6.07 -17.79 3.68
C PRO A 964 -5.23 -18.18 2.46
N MET A 965 -5.40 -17.48 1.33
CA MET A 965 -4.62 -17.75 0.11
C MET A 965 -3.17 -17.30 0.26
N ALA A 966 -2.94 -16.15 0.90
CA ALA A 966 -1.60 -15.64 1.22
C ALA A 966 -0.79 -16.65 2.04
N PHE A 967 -1.43 -17.25 3.06
CA PHE A 967 -0.84 -18.31 3.86
C PHE A 967 -0.43 -19.52 3.02
N LEU A 968 -1.33 -20.05 2.18
CA LEU A 968 -1.05 -21.23 1.35
C LEU A 968 0.07 -20.97 0.34
N LEU A 969 0.01 -19.84 -0.39
CA LEU A 969 1.02 -19.49 -1.38
C LEU A 969 2.40 -19.30 -0.76
N THR A 970 2.46 -18.71 0.43
CA THR A 970 3.71 -18.52 1.17
C THR A 970 4.31 -19.85 1.60
N ILE A 971 3.48 -20.75 2.14
CA ILE A 971 3.94 -22.06 2.62
C ILE A 971 4.39 -22.97 1.47
N PHE A 972 3.61 -23.07 0.41
CA PHE A 972 4.01 -23.84 -0.77
C PHE A 972 5.04 -23.10 -1.64
N ASN A 973 5.50 -21.92 -1.20
CA ASN A 973 6.45 -21.08 -1.90
C ASN A 973 6.05 -20.80 -3.37
N VAL A 974 4.75 -20.75 -3.63
CA VAL A 974 4.18 -20.44 -4.95
C VAL A 974 4.00 -18.92 -5.02
N ARG A 975 5.10 -18.19 -4.88
CA ARG A 975 5.12 -16.73 -4.89
C ARG A 975 6.12 -16.22 -5.93
N LEU A 976 5.62 -15.30 -6.73
CA LEU A 976 6.34 -14.62 -7.81
C LEU A 976 6.53 -13.13 -7.52
N GLY A 977 5.87 -12.54 -6.52
CA GLY A 977 6.10 -11.15 -6.15
C GLY A 977 7.50 -10.93 -5.60
N TRP A 978 7.91 -9.66 -5.58
CA TRP A 978 9.28 -9.26 -5.31
C TRP A 978 9.33 -8.16 -4.25
N TRP A 979 10.08 -8.39 -3.17
CA TRP A 979 10.33 -7.37 -2.15
C TRP A 979 11.52 -6.50 -2.54
N ILE A 980 11.29 -5.20 -2.76
CA ILE A 980 12.34 -4.28 -3.23
C ILE A 980 12.48 -3.09 -2.28
N GLY A 981 13.64 -2.44 -2.28
CA GLY A 981 13.86 -1.21 -1.53
C GLY A 981 12.79 -0.15 -1.83
N ASN A 982 12.22 0.44 -0.79
CA ASN A 982 11.18 1.44 -0.96
C ASN A 982 11.78 2.77 -1.43
N THR A 983 11.34 3.27 -2.59
CA THR A 983 11.79 4.53 -3.19
C THR A 983 11.57 5.76 -2.29
N ARG A 984 10.62 5.69 -1.36
CA ARG A 984 10.30 6.74 -0.38
C ARG A 984 11.09 6.63 0.93
N ARG A 985 12.03 5.67 1.05
CA ARG A 985 12.87 5.43 2.23
C ARG A 985 14.35 5.42 1.87
N GLU A 986 15.21 5.38 2.88
CA GLU A 986 16.68 5.35 2.71
C GLU A 986 17.19 4.05 2.05
N ARG A 987 16.42 2.96 2.13
CA ARG A 987 16.79 1.62 1.63
C ARG A 987 16.44 1.38 0.15
N TRP A 988 16.11 2.43 -0.61
CA TRP A 988 15.69 2.32 -2.02
C TRP A 988 16.71 1.67 -2.98
N LYS A 989 17.99 1.64 -2.60
CA LYS A 989 19.06 1.01 -3.38
C LYS A 989 19.19 -0.51 -3.16
N ASP A 990 18.51 -1.05 -2.14
CA ASP A 990 18.58 -2.48 -1.83
C ASP A 990 17.64 -3.28 -2.77
N SER A 991 18.15 -4.37 -3.35
CA SER A 991 17.38 -5.27 -4.24
C SER A 991 16.53 -6.32 -3.52
N ASP A 992 16.87 -6.62 -2.26
CA ASP A 992 16.22 -7.64 -1.42
C ASP A 992 16.33 -7.21 0.05
N PRO A 993 15.32 -7.47 0.88
CA PRO A 993 15.43 -7.41 2.32
C PRO A 993 16.67 -8.08 2.92
N ARG A 994 17.38 -7.35 3.80
CA ARG A 994 18.51 -7.92 4.58
C ARG A 994 18.11 -9.00 5.59
N PHE A 995 16.86 -8.98 6.03
CA PHE A 995 16.29 -9.95 6.98
C PHE A 995 15.00 -10.51 6.38
N GLY A 996 15.12 -11.60 5.62
CA GLY A 996 14.02 -12.17 4.83
C GLY A 996 12.86 -12.69 5.69
N LEU A 997 13.13 -13.18 6.90
CA LEU A 997 12.10 -13.77 7.77
C LEU A 997 10.95 -12.82 8.08
N LEU A 998 11.23 -11.55 8.34
CA LEU A 998 10.19 -10.56 8.66
C LEU A 998 9.20 -10.42 7.49
N TYR A 999 9.71 -10.37 6.27
CA TYR A 999 8.91 -10.22 5.06
C TYR A 999 8.21 -11.53 4.67
N LEU A 1000 8.82 -12.68 4.96
CA LEU A 1000 8.17 -13.99 4.81
C LEU A 1000 6.96 -14.14 5.76
N ILE A 1001 7.08 -13.66 7.01
CA ILE A 1001 5.95 -13.63 7.95
C ILE A 1001 4.88 -12.65 7.49
N GLN A 1002 5.27 -11.52 6.88
CA GLN A 1002 4.33 -10.57 6.31
C GLN A 1002 3.55 -11.15 5.13
N ASP A 1003 4.23 -11.88 4.23
CA ASP A 1003 3.59 -12.66 3.17
C ASP A 1003 2.63 -13.71 3.74
N LEU A 1004 3.04 -14.42 4.81
CA LEU A 1004 2.21 -15.43 5.48
C LEU A 1004 0.90 -14.86 6.04
N VAL A 1005 0.92 -13.60 6.51
CA VAL A 1005 -0.24 -12.91 7.09
C VAL A 1005 -0.96 -12.01 6.06
N GLY A 1006 -0.45 -11.93 4.82
CA GLY A 1006 -1.02 -11.09 3.75
C GLY A 1006 -0.91 -9.59 4.03
N LYS A 1007 0.19 -9.15 4.66
CA LYS A 1007 0.44 -7.74 5.01
C LYS A 1007 1.56 -7.16 4.15
N SER A 1008 1.33 -6.00 3.58
CA SER A 1008 2.33 -5.15 2.94
C SER A 1008 2.03 -3.69 3.25
N ASP A 1009 3.04 -2.95 3.71
CA ASP A 1009 2.92 -1.55 4.15
C ASP A 1009 3.91 -0.67 3.37
N ILE A 1010 3.36 0.34 2.70
CA ILE A 1010 4.09 1.34 1.89
C ILE A 1010 5.04 2.21 2.72
N ASN A 1011 4.92 2.21 4.04
CA ASN A 1011 5.78 2.98 4.93
C ASN A 1011 7.00 2.17 5.40
N MET A 1012 7.17 0.92 4.99
CA MET A 1012 8.34 0.12 5.38
C MET A 1012 9.56 0.39 4.49
N ASN A 1013 10.74 -0.04 4.95
CA ASN A 1013 11.98 0.08 4.20
C ASN A 1013 11.98 -0.69 2.87
N TYR A 1014 11.15 -1.72 2.76
CA TYR A 1014 10.96 -2.53 1.57
C TYR A 1014 9.47 -2.65 1.28
N VAL A 1015 9.13 -2.75 0.00
CA VAL A 1015 7.76 -2.86 -0.51
C VAL A 1015 7.63 -4.06 -1.42
N CYS A 1016 6.45 -4.69 -1.44
CA CYS A 1016 6.18 -5.87 -2.27
C CYS A 1016 5.57 -5.45 -3.61
N LEU A 1017 6.26 -5.73 -4.71
CA LEU A 1017 5.78 -5.55 -6.08
C LEU A 1017 5.24 -6.87 -6.64
N SER A 1018 4.22 -6.77 -7.50
CA SER A 1018 3.58 -7.92 -8.15
C SER A 1018 3.06 -7.55 -9.54
N ASP A 1019 2.34 -8.47 -10.19
CA ASP A 1019 1.79 -8.27 -11.54
C ASP A 1019 1.07 -6.93 -11.67
N GLY A 1020 1.35 -6.21 -12.77
CA GLY A 1020 0.72 -4.93 -13.05
C GLY A 1020 -0.80 -5.03 -13.16
N GLY A 1021 -1.33 -6.20 -13.54
CA GLY A 1021 -2.76 -6.49 -13.65
C GLY A 1021 -3.50 -6.45 -12.32
N HIS A 1022 -2.83 -6.56 -11.17
CA HIS A 1022 -3.47 -6.32 -9.87
C HIS A 1022 -3.84 -4.84 -9.66
N PHE A 1023 -3.27 -3.93 -10.47
CA PHE A 1023 -3.64 -2.52 -10.53
C PHE A 1023 -4.31 -2.17 -11.85
N ASP A 1024 -3.59 -2.22 -12.97
CA ASP A 1024 -4.11 -1.89 -14.29
C ASP A 1024 -3.68 -2.98 -15.27
N ASN A 1025 -4.60 -3.88 -15.63
CA ASN A 1025 -4.30 -4.97 -16.56
C ASN A 1025 -4.15 -4.50 -18.02
N MET A 1026 -4.65 -3.31 -18.36
CA MET A 1026 -4.59 -2.79 -19.73
C MET A 1026 -3.28 -2.08 -20.05
N GLY A 1027 -2.54 -1.62 -19.04
CA GLY A 1027 -1.38 -0.74 -19.24
C GLY A 1027 -1.77 0.66 -19.74
N LEU A 1028 -3.02 1.06 -19.51
CA LEU A 1028 -3.62 2.31 -19.98
C LEU A 1028 -3.36 3.48 -19.01
N TYR A 1029 -3.36 3.22 -17.71
CA TYR A 1029 -3.31 4.23 -16.64
C TYR A 1029 -2.11 5.17 -16.78
N GLU A 1030 -0.92 4.62 -17.02
CA GLU A 1030 0.32 5.39 -17.12
C GLU A 1030 0.48 6.14 -18.46
N LEU A 1031 -0.16 5.67 -19.54
CA LEU A 1031 -0.27 6.43 -20.79
C LEU A 1031 -1.22 7.62 -20.65
N ILE A 1032 -2.35 7.41 -19.94
CA ILE A 1032 -3.29 8.48 -19.63
C ILE A 1032 -2.63 9.53 -18.73
N ARG A 1033 -1.85 9.11 -17.74
CA ARG A 1033 -1.06 10.02 -16.88
C ARG A 1033 -0.12 10.91 -17.70
N ARG A 1034 0.48 10.36 -18.76
CA ARG A 1034 1.38 11.04 -19.73
C ARG A 1034 0.67 11.85 -20.82
N ARG A 1035 -0.66 11.98 -20.77
CA ARG A 1035 -1.45 12.75 -21.75
C ARG A 1035 -1.29 12.27 -23.19
N CYS A 1036 -1.14 10.95 -23.40
CA CYS A 1036 -1.10 10.40 -24.75
C CYS A 1036 -2.37 10.77 -25.52
N HIS A 1037 -2.20 11.50 -26.62
CA HIS A 1037 -3.33 11.97 -27.43
C HIS A 1037 -3.95 10.83 -28.24
N HIS A 1038 -3.14 9.87 -28.68
CA HIS A 1038 -3.60 8.70 -29.42
C HIS A 1038 -3.07 7.43 -28.76
N ILE A 1039 -3.95 6.50 -28.40
CA ILE A 1039 -3.59 5.25 -27.72
C ILE A 1039 -4.13 4.07 -28.52
N ILE A 1040 -3.26 3.14 -28.89
CA ILE A 1040 -3.63 1.83 -29.42
C ILE A 1040 -3.48 0.81 -28.30
N LEU A 1041 -4.55 0.13 -27.92
CA LEU A 1041 -4.59 -0.87 -26.85
C LEU A 1041 -4.88 -2.25 -27.45
N GLY A 1042 -3.90 -3.14 -27.40
CA GLY A 1042 -4.06 -4.55 -27.74
C GLY A 1042 -4.44 -5.36 -26.51
N ASP A 1043 -5.68 -5.85 -26.48
CA ASP A 1043 -6.25 -6.59 -25.37
C ASP A 1043 -6.33 -8.10 -25.61
N GLY A 1044 -5.37 -8.81 -25.02
CA GLY A 1044 -5.31 -10.26 -24.93
C GLY A 1044 -5.70 -10.83 -23.56
N GLU A 1045 -6.44 -10.09 -22.71
CA GLU A 1045 -6.97 -10.57 -21.43
C GLU A 1045 -8.01 -11.69 -21.63
N GLN A 1046 -8.18 -12.53 -20.60
CA GLN A 1046 -9.19 -13.58 -20.56
C GLN A 1046 -10.49 -12.95 -20.12
N ASP A 1047 -11.49 -13.00 -20.98
CA ASP A 1047 -12.77 -12.38 -20.71
C ASP A 1047 -13.88 -13.27 -21.25
N GLN A 1048 -14.14 -14.38 -20.56
CA GLN A 1048 -15.12 -15.38 -20.99
C GLN A 1048 -16.56 -14.85 -20.98
N GLU A 1049 -16.87 -13.94 -20.04
CA GLU A 1049 -18.19 -13.32 -19.94
C GLU A 1049 -18.32 -12.06 -20.79
N VAL A 1050 -17.21 -11.58 -21.38
CA VAL A 1050 -17.16 -10.36 -22.19
C VAL A 1050 -17.62 -9.15 -21.37
N ALA A 1051 -17.22 -9.14 -20.10
CA ALA A 1051 -17.52 -8.06 -19.15
C ALA A 1051 -16.53 -6.89 -19.31
N CYS A 1052 -15.38 -7.14 -19.94
CA CYS A 1052 -14.27 -6.21 -20.12
C CYS A 1052 -13.85 -5.56 -18.80
N GLU A 1053 -13.75 -6.39 -17.75
CA GLU A 1053 -13.51 -5.94 -16.37
C GLU A 1053 -12.21 -5.12 -16.26
N GLY A 1054 -11.13 -5.60 -16.88
CA GLY A 1054 -9.83 -4.91 -16.90
C GLY A 1054 -9.93 -3.50 -17.49
N LEU A 1055 -10.62 -3.34 -18.62
CA LEU A 1055 -10.85 -2.04 -19.26
C LEU A 1055 -11.74 -1.13 -18.39
N ALA A 1056 -12.85 -1.66 -17.87
CA ALA A 1056 -13.77 -0.91 -17.01
C ALA A 1056 -13.07 -0.40 -15.73
N ASN A 1057 -12.22 -1.24 -15.12
CA ASN A 1057 -11.43 -0.88 -13.96
C ASN A 1057 -10.37 0.19 -14.29
N ALA A 1058 -9.68 0.10 -15.43
CA ALA A 1058 -8.73 1.10 -15.89
C ALA A 1058 -9.40 2.47 -16.11
N ILE A 1059 -10.56 2.51 -16.80
CA ILE A 1059 -11.34 3.73 -17.03
C ILE A 1059 -11.78 4.35 -15.69
N ARG A 1060 -12.32 3.53 -14.77
CA ARG A 1060 -12.77 4.01 -13.45
C ARG A 1060 -11.62 4.64 -12.66
N ARG A 1061 -10.43 4.05 -12.70
CA ARG A 1061 -9.22 4.59 -12.04
C ARG A 1061 -8.77 5.90 -12.68
N CYS A 1062 -8.69 5.96 -14.02
CA CYS A 1062 -8.34 7.19 -14.74
C CYS A 1062 -9.30 8.35 -14.42
N ARG A 1063 -10.60 8.04 -14.28
CA ARG A 1063 -11.61 9.01 -13.85
C ARG A 1063 -11.36 9.51 -12.43
N ILE A 1064 -11.14 8.60 -11.47
CA ILE A 1064 -10.99 8.98 -10.06
C ILE A 1064 -9.67 9.74 -9.83
N ASP A 1065 -8.57 9.27 -10.42
CA ASP A 1065 -7.23 9.75 -10.08
C ASP A 1065 -6.77 10.92 -10.97
N PHE A 1066 -7.23 10.98 -12.22
CA PHE A 1066 -6.83 12.02 -13.19
C PHE A 1066 -7.99 12.89 -13.69
N GLY A 1067 -9.24 12.58 -13.32
CA GLY A 1067 -10.42 13.26 -13.86
C GLY A 1067 -10.62 13.03 -15.36
N VAL A 1068 -9.96 12.03 -15.94
CA VAL A 1068 -10.03 11.74 -17.38
C VAL A 1068 -11.21 10.83 -17.65
N GLU A 1069 -12.09 11.27 -18.55
CA GLU A 1069 -13.20 10.44 -19.03
C GLU A 1069 -12.82 9.75 -20.34
N ILE A 1070 -13.11 8.46 -20.44
CA ILE A 1070 -12.93 7.68 -21.65
C ILE A 1070 -14.31 7.17 -22.04
N VAL A 1071 -14.76 7.55 -23.23
CA VAL A 1071 -16.08 7.18 -23.77
C VAL A 1071 -15.84 6.32 -25.00
N LEU A 1072 -16.32 5.08 -24.96
CA LEU A 1072 -16.21 4.16 -26.08
C LEU A 1072 -17.45 4.27 -26.99
N ASP A 1073 -17.22 4.13 -28.28
CA ASP A 1073 -18.26 4.09 -29.31
C ASP A 1073 -18.90 2.69 -29.32
N ASP A 1074 -20.24 2.65 -29.45
CA ASP A 1074 -21.12 1.47 -29.56
C ASP A 1074 -20.54 0.11 -29.08
N PHE A 1075 -20.52 -0.10 -27.77
CA PHE A 1075 -19.98 -1.34 -27.16
C PHE A 1075 -20.78 -2.62 -27.49
N LYS A 1076 -21.91 -2.51 -28.20
CA LYS A 1076 -22.72 -3.66 -28.63
C LYS A 1076 -21.98 -4.52 -29.66
N ASP A 1077 -20.96 -3.98 -30.30
CA ASP A 1077 -20.17 -4.62 -31.35
C ASP A 1077 -19.28 -5.78 -30.84
N ILE A 1078 -19.11 -5.93 -29.51
CA ILE A 1078 -18.45 -7.09 -28.90
C ILE A 1078 -19.53 -8.00 -28.29
N ALA A 1079 -19.63 -9.23 -28.81
CA ALA A 1079 -20.70 -10.16 -28.47
C ALA A 1079 -20.39 -11.04 -27.24
N LYS A 1080 -21.44 -11.54 -26.57
CA LYS A 1080 -21.36 -12.51 -25.47
C LYS A 1080 -20.86 -13.89 -25.92
N ARG A 1081 -20.44 -14.72 -24.96
CA ARG A 1081 -19.89 -16.09 -25.03
C ARG A 1081 -20.44 -17.04 -26.13
N ASP A 1082 -21.70 -16.92 -26.55
CA ASP A 1082 -22.34 -17.80 -27.56
C ASP A 1082 -22.47 -17.17 -28.97
N GLY A 1083 -21.97 -15.94 -29.17
CA GLY A 1083 -22.03 -15.19 -30.44
C GLY A 1083 -20.67 -14.71 -30.91
N LYS A 1084 -20.54 -14.46 -32.22
CA LYS A 1084 -19.38 -13.78 -32.80
C LYS A 1084 -19.55 -12.26 -32.61
N SER A 1085 -18.47 -11.57 -32.29
CA SER A 1085 -18.43 -10.10 -32.26
C SER A 1085 -18.70 -9.54 -33.66
N GLU A 1086 -19.19 -8.31 -33.76
CA GLU A 1086 -19.33 -7.64 -35.05
C GLU A 1086 -17.98 -7.06 -35.52
N LYS A 1087 -17.12 -6.67 -34.57
CA LYS A 1087 -15.81 -6.06 -34.84
C LYS A 1087 -14.74 -6.52 -33.85
N HIS A 1088 -13.48 -6.46 -34.27
CA HIS A 1088 -12.32 -6.59 -33.38
C HIS A 1088 -11.92 -5.27 -32.71
N ILE A 1089 -12.27 -4.14 -33.32
CA ILE A 1089 -11.83 -2.80 -32.92
C ILE A 1089 -13.01 -1.96 -32.45
N ILE A 1090 -12.89 -1.41 -31.24
CA ILE A 1090 -13.74 -0.35 -30.71
C ILE A 1090 -12.94 0.95 -30.66
N LYS A 1091 -13.57 2.04 -31.07
CA LYS A 1091 -13.01 3.39 -30.98
C LYS A 1091 -13.54 4.08 -29.73
N GLY A 1092 -12.75 4.99 -29.18
CA GLY A 1092 -13.15 5.78 -28.03
C GLY A 1092 -12.52 7.15 -28.01
N GLU A 1093 -13.18 8.06 -27.32
CA GLU A 1093 -12.80 9.44 -27.11
C GLU A 1093 -12.20 9.61 -25.70
N ILE A 1094 -10.98 10.15 -25.61
CA ILE A 1094 -10.30 10.44 -24.35
C ILE A 1094 -10.45 11.93 -24.03
N LYS A 1095 -11.21 12.26 -22.99
CA LYS A 1095 -11.47 13.63 -22.56
C LYS A 1095 -10.54 14.01 -21.42
N TYR A 1096 -9.40 14.57 -21.79
CA TYR A 1096 -8.50 15.21 -20.84
C TYR A 1096 -9.09 16.52 -20.33
N PRO A 1097 -9.15 16.74 -19.01
CA PRO A 1097 -9.67 18.00 -18.50
C PRO A 1097 -8.87 19.20 -19.02
N GLY A 1098 -9.59 20.27 -19.33
CA GLY A 1098 -9.06 21.56 -19.81
C GLY A 1098 -8.37 21.52 -21.18
N VAL A 1099 -8.36 20.38 -21.88
CA VAL A 1099 -7.95 20.27 -23.27
C VAL A 1099 -9.20 20.34 -24.16
N LYS A 1100 -9.13 21.08 -25.27
CA LYS A 1100 -10.26 21.24 -26.20
C LYS A 1100 -10.42 20.05 -27.15
N GLU A 1101 -9.31 19.58 -27.69
CA GLU A 1101 -9.28 18.42 -28.58
C GLU A 1101 -9.24 17.14 -27.74
N ALA A 1102 -10.23 16.28 -27.93
CA ALA A 1102 -10.20 14.97 -27.31
C ALA A 1102 -9.14 14.08 -27.96
N GLY A 1103 -8.55 13.21 -27.14
CA GLY A 1103 -7.69 12.13 -27.62
C GLY A 1103 -8.51 10.97 -28.18
N THR A 1104 -7.83 10.01 -28.79
CA THR A 1104 -8.43 8.80 -29.37
C THR A 1104 -7.87 7.56 -28.70
N LEU A 1105 -8.75 6.64 -28.32
CA LEU A 1105 -8.43 5.28 -27.89
C LEU A 1105 -8.89 4.30 -28.97
N ILE A 1106 -7.98 3.47 -29.45
CA ILE A 1106 -8.26 2.34 -30.35
C ILE A 1106 -8.11 1.07 -29.51
N TYR A 1107 -9.23 0.44 -29.17
CA TYR A 1107 -9.28 -0.79 -28.38
C TYR A 1107 -9.41 -2.00 -29.30
N ILE A 1108 -8.40 -2.86 -29.32
CA ILE A 1108 -8.33 -4.05 -30.16
C ILE A 1108 -8.50 -5.27 -29.26
N LYS A 1109 -9.67 -5.91 -29.31
CA LYS A 1109 -9.97 -7.09 -28.47
C LYS A 1109 -9.65 -8.38 -29.22
N ALA A 1110 -9.02 -9.32 -28.52
CA ALA A 1110 -9.00 -10.72 -28.94
C ALA A 1110 -10.43 -11.29 -28.89
N ALA A 1111 -11.09 -11.31 -30.04
CA ALA A 1111 -12.46 -11.74 -30.29
C ALA A 1111 -12.58 -12.37 -31.68
N LEU A 1112 -13.66 -13.15 -31.92
CA LEU A 1112 -13.97 -13.72 -33.22
C LEU A 1112 -15.17 -13.00 -33.84
N THR A 1113 -15.05 -12.60 -35.10
CA THR A 1113 -16.03 -11.90 -35.94
C THR A 1113 -16.66 -12.78 -37.02
N GLY A 1114 -16.00 -13.87 -37.39
CA GLY A 1114 -16.47 -14.84 -38.37
C GLY A 1114 -15.94 -14.67 -39.78
N ASP A 1115 -15.16 -13.63 -40.03
CA ASP A 1115 -14.41 -13.40 -41.26
C ASP A 1115 -12.96 -13.90 -41.17
N GLU A 1116 -12.64 -14.70 -40.14
CA GLU A 1116 -11.27 -15.16 -39.94
C GLU A 1116 -10.81 -16.14 -41.03
N PRO A 1117 -9.51 -16.16 -41.31
CA PRO A 1117 -8.85 -17.20 -42.09
C PRO A 1117 -9.20 -18.65 -41.68
N ILE A 1118 -9.10 -19.57 -42.64
CA ILE A 1118 -9.57 -20.97 -42.48
C ILE A 1118 -8.85 -21.72 -41.35
N ASP A 1119 -7.57 -21.42 -41.11
CA ASP A 1119 -6.75 -21.98 -40.04
C ASP A 1119 -7.25 -21.56 -38.66
N ILE A 1120 -7.56 -20.26 -38.47
CA ILE A 1120 -8.14 -19.77 -37.22
C ILE A 1120 -9.53 -20.37 -36.98
N ARG A 1121 -10.35 -20.47 -38.04
CA ARG A 1121 -11.70 -21.05 -37.95
C ARG A 1121 -11.67 -22.52 -37.57
N GLU A 1122 -10.76 -23.30 -38.15
CA GLU A 1122 -10.57 -24.71 -37.81
C GLU A 1122 -10.13 -24.86 -36.35
N TYR A 1123 -9.14 -24.09 -35.92
CA TYR A 1123 -8.67 -24.11 -34.53
C TYR A 1123 -9.77 -23.73 -33.53
N ALA A 1124 -10.58 -22.71 -33.83
CA ALA A 1124 -11.71 -22.29 -33.00
C ALA A 1124 -12.81 -23.35 -32.91
N LEU A 1125 -13.06 -24.11 -33.99
CA LEU A 1125 -13.99 -25.24 -33.97
C LEU A 1125 -13.46 -26.42 -33.13
N ALA A 1126 -12.14 -26.66 -33.17
CA ALA A 1126 -11.50 -27.69 -32.36
C ALA A 1126 -11.37 -27.29 -30.87
N ASN A 1127 -11.28 -26.00 -30.58
CA ASN A 1127 -11.06 -25.44 -29.24
C ASN A 1127 -12.13 -24.39 -28.90
N PRO A 1128 -13.29 -24.79 -28.32
CA PRO A 1128 -14.42 -23.89 -28.07
C PRO A 1128 -14.12 -22.70 -27.15
N ASP A 1129 -13.12 -22.82 -26.28
CA ASP A 1129 -12.69 -21.74 -25.40
C ASP A 1129 -11.87 -20.66 -26.12
N PHE A 1130 -11.40 -20.89 -27.36
CA PHE A 1130 -10.64 -19.89 -28.11
C PHE A 1130 -11.56 -18.73 -28.56
N PRO A 1131 -11.16 -17.45 -28.39
CA PRO A 1131 -9.86 -16.94 -27.95
C PRO A 1131 -9.78 -16.62 -26.44
N GLN A 1132 -10.72 -17.08 -25.62
CA GLN A 1132 -10.80 -16.88 -24.16
C GLN A 1132 -10.23 -18.05 -23.32
N GLN A 1133 -9.28 -18.83 -23.86
CA GLN A 1133 -8.62 -19.93 -23.14
C GLN A 1133 -7.97 -19.43 -21.84
N SER A 1134 -7.89 -20.27 -20.81
CA SER A 1134 -7.46 -19.87 -19.46
C SER A 1134 -6.04 -19.26 -19.41
N THR A 1135 -5.86 -18.19 -18.64
CA THR A 1135 -4.53 -17.62 -18.32
C THR A 1135 -3.66 -18.56 -17.48
N ALA A 1136 -4.24 -19.59 -16.85
CA ALA A 1136 -3.47 -20.60 -16.15
C ALA A 1136 -2.66 -21.49 -17.12
N ASP A 1137 -3.08 -21.56 -18.39
CA ASP A 1137 -2.32 -22.24 -19.43
C ASP A 1137 -1.17 -21.36 -19.93
N GLN A 1138 0.05 -21.80 -19.63
CA GLN A 1138 1.30 -21.15 -20.04
C GLN A 1138 2.10 -22.04 -21.02
N PHE A 1139 1.51 -23.14 -21.50
CA PHE A 1139 2.19 -24.20 -22.25
C PHE A 1139 1.66 -24.29 -23.68
N PHE A 1140 1.74 -23.18 -24.42
CA PHE A 1140 1.20 -23.12 -25.79
C PHE A 1140 1.90 -24.10 -26.72
N ASP A 1141 1.11 -24.87 -27.48
CA ASP A 1141 1.61 -25.59 -28.64
C ASP A 1141 1.72 -24.67 -29.87
N GLU A 1142 2.25 -25.21 -30.97
CA GLU A 1142 2.49 -24.43 -32.19
C GLU A 1142 1.18 -23.93 -32.83
N ALA A 1143 0.13 -24.76 -32.83
CA ALA A 1143 -1.16 -24.41 -33.44
C ALA A 1143 -1.85 -23.29 -32.65
N GLN A 1144 -1.84 -23.37 -31.32
CA GLN A 1144 -2.36 -22.34 -30.42
C GLN A 1144 -1.58 -21.04 -30.57
N PHE A 1145 -0.24 -21.12 -30.62
CA PHE A 1145 0.60 -19.94 -30.82
C PHE A 1145 0.30 -19.25 -32.16
N GLU A 1146 0.30 -20.00 -33.27
CA GLU A 1146 0.05 -19.42 -34.58
C GLU A 1146 -1.38 -18.88 -34.71
N SER A 1147 -2.37 -19.53 -34.10
CA SER A 1147 -3.76 -19.06 -34.12
C SER A 1147 -3.94 -17.72 -33.41
N TYR A 1148 -3.36 -17.53 -32.21
CA TYR A 1148 -3.41 -16.23 -31.53
C TYR A 1148 -2.63 -15.14 -32.28
N ARG A 1149 -1.43 -15.48 -32.81
CA ARG A 1149 -0.61 -14.54 -33.58
C ARG A 1149 -1.34 -14.10 -34.84
N LYS A 1150 -1.93 -15.04 -35.57
CA LYS A 1150 -2.66 -14.75 -36.80
C LYS A 1150 -3.94 -13.98 -36.51
N LEU A 1151 -4.64 -14.29 -35.40
CA LEU A 1151 -5.82 -13.54 -34.97
C LEU A 1151 -5.48 -12.07 -34.71
N GLY A 1152 -4.43 -11.79 -33.94
CA GLY A 1152 -3.99 -10.41 -33.69
C GLY A 1152 -3.56 -9.67 -34.96
N TYR A 1153 -2.96 -10.37 -35.92
CA TYR A 1153 -2.65 -9.79 -37.23
C TYR A 1153 -3.91 -9.48 -38.05
N HIS A 1154 -4.91 -10.37 -38.02
CA HIS A 1154 -6.19 -10.24 -38.72
C HIS A 1154 -7.08 -9.16 -38.11
N SER A 1155 -6.94 -8.86 -36.81
CA SER A 1155 -7.80 -7.91 -36.10
C SER A 1155 -7.76 -6.46 -36.63
N ILE A 1156 -6.82 -6.10 -37.51
CA ILE A 1156 -6.74 -4.77 -38.12
C ILE A 1156 -6.71 -4.91 -39.63
N ASN A 1157 -7.76 -4.45 -40.32
CA ASN A 1157 -7.88 -4.61 -41.77
C ASN A 1157 -7.10 -3.54 -42.52
N ASN A 1158 -7.13 -2.28 -42.08
CA ASN A 1158 -6.47 -1.18 -42.78
C ASN A 1158 -6.11 -0.03 -41.83
N ILE A 1159 -5.30 0.91 -42.32
CA ILE A 1159 -4.82 2.05 -41.53
C ILE A 1159 -5.94 3.03 -41.10
N ASN A 1160 -7.06 3.09 -41.83
CA ASN A 1160 -8.17 4.01 -41.51
C ASN A 1160 -8.91 3.59 -40.23
N GLU A 1161 -8.87 2.30 -39.87
CA GLU A 1161 -9.42 1.81 -38.61
C GLU A 1161 -8.64 2.33 -37.40
N LEU A 1162 -7.35 2.61 -37.57
CA LEU A 1162 -6.48 3.12 -36.53
C LEU A 1162 -6.62 4.64 -36.33
N CYS A 1163 -7.39 5.36 -37.16
CA CYS A 1163 -7.63 6.81 -37.02
C CYS A 1163 -6.35 7.65 -36.85
N PHE A 1164 -5.24 7.26 -37.49
CA PHE A 1164 -4.06 8.13 -37.50
C PHE A 1164 -4.43 9.47 -38.15
N PRO A 1165 -4.00 10.61 -37.59
CA PRO A 1165 -4.23 11.89 -38.24
C PRO A 1165 -3.65 11.85 -39.64
N SER A 1166 -4.50 12.05 -40.65
CA SER A 1166 -4.08 12.08 -42.04
C SER A 1166 -2.98 13.12 -42.19
N ALA A 1167 -1.76 12.69 -42.49
CA ALA A 1167 -0.82 13.57 -43.17
C ALA A 1167 -1.57 14.09 -44.39
N LYS A 1168 -1.59 15.41 -44.60
CA LYS A 1168 -2.19 16.00 -45.80
C LYS A 1168 -1.78 15.14 -47.00
N PRO A 1169 -2.72 14.69 -47.85
CA PRO A 1169 -2.33 13.97 -49.05
C PRO A 1169 -1.32 14.85 -49.78
N LEU A 1170 -0.14 14.28 -50.06
CA LEU A 1170 0.83 14.91 -50.94
C LEU A 1170 0.07 15.34 -52.20
N PRO A 1171 0.07 16.64 -52.56
CA PRO A 1171 -0.54 17.06 -53.80
C PRO A 1171 0.26 16.44 -54.94
N GLY A 1172 -0.19 15.30 -55.48
CA GLY A 1172 0.43 14.70 -56.67
C GLY A 1172 0.46 13.19 -56.83
N LYS A 1173 -0.01 12.35 -55.88
CA LYS A 1173 -0.20 10.92 -56.16
C LYS A 1173 -1.68 10.61 -56.35
N GLY A 1174 -2.05 10.51 -57.62
CA GLY A 1174 -3.41 10.24 -58.06
C GLY A 1174 -3.96 8.94 -57.49
N GLU A 1175 -5.27 8.97 -57.26
CA GLU A 1175 -6.14 7.81 -57.09
C GLU A 1175 -5.92 6.85 -58.26
N ASN A 1176 -5.26 5.72 -58.00
CA ASN A 1176 -5.42 4.43 -58.67
C ASN A 1176 -4.51 3.41 -57.99
N ILE A 1177 -5.10 2.58 -57.12
CA ILE A 1177 -5.01 1.11 -57.01
C ILE A 1177 -5.73 0.70 -55.74
#